data_AF-A0A6N6S3D2-F1
#
_entry.id   AF-A0A6N6S3D2-F1
#
_cell.length_a   1.000
_cell.length_b   1.000
_cell.length_c   1.000
_cell.angle_alpha   90.00
_cell.angle_beta   90.00
_cell.angle_gamma   90.00
#
_symmetry.space_group_name_H-M   'P 1'
#
loop_
_entity.id
_entity.type
_entity.pdbx_description
1 polymer ?
#
loop_
_entity_poly.entity_id
_entity_poly.type
_entity_poly.pdbx_seq_one_letter_code
_entity_poly.pdbx_strand_id
1 'polypeptide(L)'
;MNEDMLHMLTTTTFLYNKFGGMHVFYNSLRLPFRVTQRSLRSRRIAGLHLCSVIIFFLISPYFSVFAEDTKQVEIFAHQGVLEDVPENTFAALRRVAELGIDGIAIDIRQTKDNQLVLMCDETIDRTTDGKGYVDQLLYAELQQYDAGSWRGSAFQKERVPLLSDALKFCKINDLKVILNVKQTCLEKQVLEVVRESEMSSQVYLWGTLRNLKAEDADSEGKELVFLSAEEMTKEKIDLIHEEKKYAFSIILANDSRKVIKDRIKIGVDVILVDYPCVAMDVLNIKNQISVYKKPKKRETNNPRQEDDHHTAHIQEQAKILTKTIEDAEYDKARAAAMALMVLPPKYTAPPLVKLLKDNSPQVRQHAVWSLGFCGDNSVALNIGPLLKDKNTAVRREAALALKRLDASPSVPALLEALMKEADQGVKYDIARTLGTLGNRGAAIPIIKALAKERSWYVKSGCVEALGNIGSDPAMHALAKILITDAGEDAAWTRTKAAWGLAAMGSKAVPLLINALNDREEGTRRRTGWALVKIGPPAVRALMSSLHEIHKETRERAAQTLGWIGDESAAASLAWALKDKEPSVVSAAAWALGRIGSPNALAALQELVNNENIDIRENAVEAVERIMSNKEKMAYQKERLQKP
;
A
#
# COMPACT_ATOMS: atom_id res chain seq x y z
N MET A 1 -26.64 53.17 -23.85
CA MET A 1 -25.25 52.63 -23.77
C MET A 1 -24.90 52.47 -22.29
N ASN A 2 -25.77 51.83 -21.51
CA ASN A 2 -26.06 50.39 -21.37
C ASN A 2 -25.03 49.68 -20.49
N GLU A 3 -25.54 49.21 -19.35
CA GLU A 3 -24.89 48.56 -18.22
C GLU A 3 -24.07 47.31 -18.58
N ASP A 4 -24.18 46.84 -19.83
CA ASP A 4 -23.43 45.70 -20.38
C ASP A 4 -21.92 45.94 -20.48
N MET A 5 -21.45 47.19 -20.63
CA MET A 5 -20.02 47.48 -20.63
C MET A 5 -19.39 47.53 -19.23
N LEU A 6 -20.18 47.88 -18.20
CA LEU A 6 -19.68 47.88 -16.82
C LEU A 6 -19.57 46.43 -16.30
N HIS A 7 -20.48 45.56 -16.71
CA HIS A 7 -20.47 44.13 -16.36
C HIS A 7 -19.32 43.36 -17.02
N MET A 8 -18.90 43.77 -18.23
CA MET A 8 -17.77 43.16 -18.95
C MET A 8 -16.41 43.58 -18.37
N LEU A 9 -16.28 44.82 -17.86
CA LEU A 9 -15.07 45.34 -17.21
C LEU A 9 -14.90 44.80 -15.77
N THR A 10 -15.98 44.57 -15.01
CA THR A 10 -15.87 43.94 -13.68
C THR A 10 -15.59 42.44 -13.75
N THR A 11 -16.06 41.73 -14.79
CA THR A 11 -15.76 40.30 -14.97
C THR A 11 -14.34 40.05 -15.48
N THR A 12 -13.81 40.91 -16.36
CA THR A 12 -12.39 40.83 -16.78
C THR A 12 -11.42 41.20 -15.65
N THR A 13 -11.77 42.14 -14.76
CA THR A 13 -10.94 42.50 -13.60
C THR A 13 -10.99 41.45 -12.48
N PHE A 14 -12.08 40.68 -12.37
CA PHE A 14 -12.20 39.58 -11.39
C PHE A 14 -11.50 38.29 -11.87
N LEU A 15 -11.45 38.04 -13.18
CA LEU A 15 -10.73 36.89 -13.76
C LEU A 15 -9.21 37.10 -13.81
N TYR A 16 -8.73 38.33 -13.95
CA TYR A 16 -7.28 38.63 -13.95
C TYR A 16 -6.63 38.56 -12.55
N ASN A 17 -7.41 38.76 -11.47
CA ASN A 17 -6.91 38.61 -10.09
C ASN A 17 -6.93 37.16 -9.56
N LYS A 18 -7.47 36.21 -10.33
CA LYS A 18 -7.52 34.78 -9.95
C LYS A 18 -6.43 33.93 -10.63
N PHE A 19 -5.78 34.45 -11.68
CA PHE A 19 -4.74 33.75 -12.45
C PHE A 19 -3.58 34.69 -12.84
N GLY A 20 -2.81 35.18 -11.87
CA GLY A 20 -1.70 36.10 -12.17
C GLY A 20 -0.80 36.42 -10.98
N GLY A 21 -0.11 35.42 -10.44
CA GLY A 21 0.95 35.62 -9.45
C GLY A 21 2.27 36.07 -10.09
N MET A 22 2.35 37.32 -10.53
CA MET A 22 3.63 38.05 -10.69
C MET A 22 3.54 39.36 -9.92
N HIS A 23 3.86 39.31 -8.62
CA HIS A 23 4.07 40.49 -7.80
C HIS A 23 5.51 40.97 -7.99
N VAL A 24 5.78 41.75 -9.06
CA VAL A 24 6.94 42.64 -9.08
C VAL A 24 6.54 43.93 -9.81
N PHE A 25 6.80 45.06 -9.15
CA PHE A 25 6.59 46.45 -9.58
C PHE A 25 5.13 46.91 -9.73
N TYR A 26 4.61 47.60 -8.70
CA TYR A 26 4.07 48.97 -8.83
C TYR A 26 3.70 49.47 -7.43
N ASN A 27 4.71 49.99 -6.72
CA ASN A 27 4.51 50.75 -5.49
C ASN A 27 5.14 52.12 -5.69
N SER A 28 4.45 53.00 -6.41
CA SER A 28 4.73 54.43 -6.52
C SER A 28 3.53 55.11 -7.19
N LEU A 29 3.08 56.22 -6.60
CA LEU A 29 1.95 57.08 -7.01
C LEU A 29 0.57 56.72 -6.41
N ARG A 30 0.46 56.86 -5.09
CA ARG A 30 -0.72 57.46 -4.48
C ARG A 30 -0.53 58.98 -4.44
N LEU A 31 -1.36 59.74 -5.14
CA LEU A 31 -1.79 61.08 -4.72
C LEU A 31 -3.27 61.31 -5.11
N PRO A 32 -4.04 62.07 -4.33
CA PRO A 32 -5.50 62.11 -4.41
C PRO A 32 -6.05 63.32 -5.18
N PHE A 33 -7.36 63.28 -5.45
CA PHE A 33 -8.25 64.40 -5.82
C PHE A 33 -8.15 64.98 -7.25
N ARG A 34 -9.28 64.90 -7.99
CA ARG A 34 -10.31 65.96 -8.18
C ARG A 34 -10.88 65.91 -9.61
N VAL A 35 -12.20 65.94 -9.70
CA VAL A 35 -12.96 66.05 -10.95
C VAL A 35 -12.74 67.43 -11.56
N THR A 36 -12.41 67.49 -12.86
CA THR A 36 -12.80 68.59 -13.77
C THR A 36 -12.83 68.13 -15.22
N GLN A 37 -13.93 68.46 -15.91
CA GLN A 37 -14.19 68.24 -17.34
C GLN A 37 -13.28 69.11 -18.23
N ARG A 38 -12.89 68.56 -19.40
CA ARG A 38 -12.72 69.19 -20.76
C ARG A 38 -11.60 68.47 -21.52
N SER A 39 -11.93 67.60 -22.46
CA SER A 39 -12.13 67.86 -23.90
C SER A 39 -10.85 67.71 -24.74
N LEU A 40 -10.96 66.87 -25.78
CA LEU A 40 -10.19 66.89 -27.03
C LEU A 40 -8.68 66.64 -26.96
N ARG A 41 -8.29 65.35 -26.88
CA ARG A 41 -7.06 64.83 -27.51
C ARG A 41 -7.01 63.29 -27.62
N SER A 42 -8.11 62.61 -27.96
CA SER A 42 -8.15 61.13 -27.94
C SER A 42 -7.89 60.43 -29.28
N ARG A 43 -7.75 61.13 -30.42
CA ARG A 43 -7.63 60.42 -31.72
C ARG A 43 -6.23 59.91 -32.08
N ARG A 44 -5.15 60.55 -31.61
CA ARG A 44 -3.78 60.07 -31.91
C ARG A 44 -3.29 58.97 -30.97
N ILE A 45 -3.76 58.94 -29.73
CA ILE A 45 -3.39 57.93 -28.73
C ILE A 45 -4.15 56.62 -28.99
N ALA A 46 -5.42 56.70 -29.42
CA ALA A 46 -6.20 55.53 -29.81
C ALA A 46 -5.61 54.80 -31.04
N GLY A 47 -5.06 55.54 -32.02
CA GLY A 47 -4.40 54.95 -33.18
C GLY A 47 -3.11 54.19 -32.83
N LEU A 48 -2.32 54.72 -31.89
CA LEU A 48 -1.10 54.07 -31.41
C LEU A 48 -1.38 52.78 -30.62
N HIS A 49 -2.43 52.79 -29.78
CA HIS A 49 -2.85 51.59 -29.07
C HIS A 49 -3.43 50.53 -30.02
N LEU A 50 -4.20 50.95 -31.03
CA LEU A 50 -4.73 50.02 -32.04
C LEU A 50 -3.60 49.39 -32.86
N CYS A 51 -2.59 50.17 -33.28
CA CYS A 51 -1.42 49.64 -33.97
C CYS A 51 -0.60 48.67 -33.09
N SER A 52 -0.41 48.96 -31.80
CA SER A 52 0.29 48.04 -30.89
C SER A 52 -0.46 46.73 -30.66
N VAL A 53 -1.80 46.78 -30.62
CA VAL A 53 -2.65 45.59 -30.47
C VAL A 53 -2.64 44.77 -31.77
N ILE A 54 -2.71 45.41 -32.94
CA ILE A 54 -2.63 44.71 -34.23
C ILE A 54 -1.24 44.07 -34.42
N ILE A 55 -0.16 44.76 -34.04
CA ILE A 55 1.20 44.19 -34.05
C ILE A 55 1.30 43.00 -33.07
N PHE A 56 0.72 43.10 -31.89
CA PHE A 56 0.66 41.98 -30.94
C PHE A 56 -0.10 40.77 -31.51
N PHE A 57 -1.25 40.99 -32.18
CA PHE A 57 -2.01 39.92 -32.83
C PHE A 57 -1.37 39.37 -34.10
N LEU A 58 -0.53 40.14 -34.79
CA LEU A 58 0.23 39.69 -35.97
C LEU A 58 1.53 38.95 -35.61
N ILE A 59 2.12 39.23 -34.44
CA ILE A 59 3.31 38.52 -33.95
C ILE A 59 2.91 37.34 -33.02
N SER A 60 1.71 37.34 -32.43
CA SER A 60 1.18 36.23 -31.63
C SER A 60 1.20 34.86 -32.33
N PRO A 61 0.97 34.71 -33.65
CA PRO A 61 1.09 33.44 -34.33
C PRO A 61 2.55 33.02 -34.55
N TYR A 62 3.49 33.97 -34.52
CA TYR A 62 4.92 33.71 -34.62
C TYR A 62 5.55 33.31 -33.28
N PHE A 63 4.97 33.74 -32.14
CA PHE A 63 5.35 33.23 -30.82
C PHE A 63 4.87 31.79 -30.56
N SER A 64 3.86 31.33 -31.29
CA SER A 64 3.39 29.93 -31.23
C SER A 64 4.26 28.94 -32.01
N VAL A 65 5.26 29.42 -32.78
CA VAL A 65 6.12 28.59 -33.65
C VAL A 65 7.48 28.27 -33.01
N PHE A 66 7.74 28.74 -31.77
CA PHE A 66 8.94 28.40 -31.01
C PHE A 66 8.67 27.90 -29.58
N ALA A 67 7.46 27.40 -29.31
CA ALA A 67 7.30 26.42 -28.26
C ALA A 67 7.76 25.07 -28.84
N GLU A 68 9.00 24.67 -28.59
CA GLU A 68 9.34 23.24 -28.65
C GLU A 68 8.30 22.53 -27.78
N ASP A 69 7.46 21.70 -28.38
CA ASP A 69 6.61 20.71 -27.71
C ASP A 69 7.55 19.76 -26.95
N THR A 70 8.07 20.22 -25.81
CA THR A 70 8.74 19.37 -24.83
C THR A 70 7.65 18.58 -24.15
N LYS A 71 7.17 17.54 -24.84
CA LYS A 71 6.22 16.57 -24.30
C LYS A 71 6.82 16.04 -23.00
N GLN A 72 6.26 16.48 -21.87
CA GLN A 72 6.77 16.12 -20.56
C GLN A 72 6.52 14.63 -20.34
N VAL A 73 7.58 13.89 -20.02
CA VAL A 73 7.52 12.44 -19.79
C VAL A 73 6.56 12.16 -18.64
N GLU A 74 5.57 11.30 -18.87
CA GLU A 74 4.56 10.93 -17.88
C GLU A 74 5.11 9.85 -16.94
N ILE A 75 4.94 10.05 -15.64
CA ILE A 75 5.42 9.14 -14.59
C ILE A 75 4.27 8.35 -14.00
N PHE A 76 4.39 7.03 -14.05
CA PHE A 76 3.44 6.09 -13.48
C PHE A 76 4.03 5.33 -12.32
N ALA A 77 3.23 5.14 -11.27
CA ALA A 77 3.59 4.32 -10.13
C ALA A 77 3.17 2.87 -10.33
N HIS A 78 4.07 1.93 -10.08
CA HIS A 78 3.79 0.50 -10.22
C HIS A 78 3.00 -0.06 -9.02
N GLN A 79 1.76 -0.49 -9.26
CA GLN A 79 0.81 -1.01 -8.25
C GLN A 79 0.53 -0.05 -7.07
N GLY A 80 0.95 1.22 -7.21
CA GLY A 80 1.02 2.20 -6.13
C GLY A 80 2.44 2.70 -5.90
N VAL A 81 2.71 3.20 -4.70
CA VAL A 81 4.05 3.62 -4.27
C VAL A 81 4.65 2.50 -3.44
N LEU A 82 5.65 1.81 -3.99
CA LEU A 82 6.35 0.74 -3.30
C LEU A 82 6.94 1.27 -1.99
N GLU A 83 6.99 0.42 -0.96
CA GLU A 83 7.43 0.75 0.42
C GLU A 83 6.57 1.76 1.26
N ASP A 84 5.74 2.61 0.65
CA ASP A 84 4.88 3.57 1.38
C ASP A 84 3.50 3.02 1.80
N VAL A 85 2.75 2.41 0.88
CA VAL A 85 1.32 2.05 1.03
C VAL A 85 1.04 0.63 0.55
N PRO A 86 -0.05 -0.03 0.99
CA PRO A 86 -0.38 -1.36 0.50
C PRO A 86 -0.76 -1.30 -0.99
N GLU A 87 -0.09 -2.12 -1.80
CA GLU A 87 -0.30 -2.18 -3.25
C GLU A 87 -1.76 -2.53 -3.61
N ASN A 88 -2.23 -2.09 -4.78
CA ASN A 88 -3.57 -2.42 -5.30
C ASN A 88 -4.73 -2.10 -4.33
N THR A 89 -4.61 -1.00 -3.55
CA THR A 89 -5.66 -0.50 -2.64
C THR A 89 -6.06 0.95 -2.93
N PHE A 90 -7.11 1.46 -2.28
CA PHE A 90 -7.40 2.91 -2.34
C PHE A 90 -6.34 3.75 -1.63
N ALA A 91 -5.63 3.21 -0.64
CA ALA A 91 -4.47 3.89 -0.07
C ALA A 91 -3.38 4.13 -1.12
N ALA A 92 -3.12 3.15 -2.01
CA ALA A 92 -2.21 3.33 -3.13
C ALA A 92 -2.68 4.44 -4.10
N LEU A 93 -3.96 4.42 -4.49
CA LEU A 93 -4.54 5.43 -5.38
C LEU A 93 -4.47 6.84 -4.78
N ARG A 94 -4.84 7.00 -3.51
CA ARG A 94 -4.75 8.29 -2.80
C ARG A 94 -3.32 8.78 -2.71
N ARG A 95 -2.36 7.87 -2.44
CA ARG A 95 -0.95 8.24 -2.35
C ARG A 95 -0.41 8.77 -3.67
N VAL A 96 -0.78 8.15 -4.79
CA VAL A 96 -0.41 8.62 -6.13
C VAL A 96 -0.97 10.03 -6.37
N ALA A 97 -2.25 10.27 -6.04
CA ALA A 97 -2.86 11.59 -6.14
C ALA A 97 -2.16 12.63 -5.25
N GLU A 98 -1.78 12.27 -4.03
CA GLU A 98 -1.05 13.14 -3.10
C GLU A 98 0.36 13.51 -3.59
N LEU A 99 1.04 12.60 -4.30
CA LEU A 99 2.35 12.86 -4.88
C LEU A 99 2.26 13.80 -6.09
N GLY A 100 1.11 13.86 -6.77
CA GLY A 100 0.92 14.71 -7.95
C GLY A 100 1.67 14.20 -9.19
N ILE A 101 1.86 12.87 -9.30
CA ILE A 101 2.39 12.21 -10.50
C ILE A 101 1.27 11.87 -11.48
N ASP A 102 1.61 11.59 -12.74
CA ASP A 102 0.64 11.47 -13.83
C ASP A 102 -0.32 10.28 -13.71
N GLY A 103 0.12 9.16 -13.12
CA GLY A 103 -0.74 7.99 -13.07
C GLY A 103 -0.24 6.78 -12.28
N ILE A 104 -0.99 5.70 -12.40
CA ILE A 104 -0.76 4.42 -11.71
C ILE A 104 -0.95 3.24 -12.67
N ALA A 105 -0.09 2.22 -12.57
CA ALA A 105 -0.34 0.93 -13.18
C ALA A 105 -1.08 0.02 -12.19
N ILE A 106 -2.19 -0.55 -12.62
CA ILE A 106 -3.02 -1.44 -11.81
C ILE A 106 -3.22 -2.78 -12.50
N ASP A 107 -3.11 -3.83 -11.69
CA ASP A 107 -3.27 -5.20 -12.14
C ASP A 107 -4.70 -5.68 -11.93
N ILE A 108 -5.24 -6.40 -12.92
CA ILE A 108 -6.66 -6.76 -12.95
C ILE A 108 -6.81 -8.27 -12.99
N ARG A 109 -7.69 -8.78 -12.12
CA ARG A 109 -8.21 -10.14 -12.12
C ARG A 109 -9.72 -10.14 -11.95
N GLN A 110 -10.33 -11.29 -12.19
CA GLN A 110 -11.76 -11.47 -12.05
C GLN A 110 -12.08 -12.39 -10.87
N THR A 111 -13.08 -12.03 -10.08
CA THR A 111 -13.65 -12.87 -9.02
C THR A 111 -14.61 -13.93 -9.59
N LYS A 112 -15.00 -14.89 -8.76
CA LYS A 112 -15.96 -15.96 -9.13
C LYS A 112 -17.32 -15.43 -9.63
N ASP A 113 -17.75 -14.28 -9.15
CA ASP A 113 -18.96 -13.54 -9.56
C ASP A 113 -18.71 -12.50 -10.65
N ASN A 114 -17.68 -12.70 -11.47
CA ASN A 114 -17.33 -11.90 -12.63
C ASN A 114 -17.01 -10.43 -12.32
N GLN A 115 -16.65 -10.08 -11.09
CA GLN A 115 -16.27 -8.71 -10.75
C GLN A 115 -14.78 -8.49 -11.05
N LEU A 116 -14.46 -7.38 -11.71
CA LEU A 116 -13.06 -6.99 -11.98
C LEU A 116 -12.48 -6.26 -10.77
N VAL A 117 -11.39 -6.80 -10.24
CA VAL A 117 -10.74 -6.35 -9.00
C VAL A 117 -9.27 -6.03 -9.23
N LEU A 118 -8.74 -5.11 -8.43
CA LEU A 118 -7.32 -4.76 -8.43
C LEU A 118 -6.52 -5.86 -7.71
N MET A 119 -5.84 -6.73 -8.44
CA MET A 119 -5.04 -7.81 -7.85
C MET A 119 -3.97 -8.30 -8.82
N CYS A 120 -2.73 -8.44 -8.33
CA CYS A 120 -1.61 -8.98 -9.09
C CYS A 120 -1.59 -10.52 -9.08
N ASP A 121 -1.63 -11.09 -7.87
CA ASP A 121 -1.40 -12.50 -7.63
C ASP A 121 -2.65 -13.33 -7.94
N GLU A 122 -2.47 -14.62 -8.30
CA GLU A 122 -3.60 -15.55 -8.49
C GLU A 122 -4.38 -15.80 -7.19
N THR A 123 -3.72 -15.61 -6.05
CA THR A 123 -4.28 -15.78 -4.72
C THR A 123 -4.23 -14.48 -3.94
N ILE A 124 -5.08 -14.37 -2.92
CA ILE A 124 -5.14 -13.18 -2.04
C ILE A 124 -4.16 -13.27 -0.86
N ASP A 125 -3.42 -14.37 -0.77
CA ASP A 125 -2.66 -14.80 0.41
C ASP A 125 -1.52 -13.84 0.80
N ARG A 126 -0.91 -13.14 -0.16
CA ARG A 126 0.24 -12.26 0.09
C ARG A 126 -0.18 -10.87 0.55
N THR A 127 -1.22 -10.32 -0.07
CA THR A 127 -1.62 -8.91 0.05
C THR A 127 -2.87 -8.70 0.89
N THR A 128 -3.42 -9.77 1.48
CA THR A 128 -4.58 -9.67 2.37
C THR A 128 -4.40 -10.56 3.61
N ASP A 129 -5.28 -10.41 4.60
CA ASP A 129 -5.36 -11.33 5.75
C ASP A 129 -6.21 -12.59 5.49
N GLY A 130 -6.68 -12.76 4.24
CA GLY A 130 -7.45 -13.89 3.73
C GLY A 130 -6.60 -14.94 3.00
N LYS A 131 -7.27 -15.96 2.46
CA LYS A 131 -6.66 -16.97 1.60
C LYS A 131 -7.59 -17.45 0.49
N GLY A 132 -7.01 -17.89 -0.61
CA GLY A 132 -7.71 -18.53 -1.72
C GLY A 132 -7.40 -17.89 -3.07
N TYR A 133 -7.80 -18.58 -4.13
CA TYR A 133 -7.69 -18.06 -5.49
C TYR A 133 -8.74 -16.98 -5.74
N VAL A 134 -8.33 -15.92 -6.43
CA VAL A 134 -9.22 -14.77 -6.71
C VAL A 134 -10.44 -15.22 -7.51
N ASP A 135 -10.24 -16.09 -8.51
CA ASP A 135 -11.30 -16.62 -9.38
C ASP A 135 -12.23 -17.64 -8.69
N GLN A 136 -11.91 -18.05 -7.46
CA GLN A 136 -12.74 -18.94 -6.64
C GLN A 136 -13.49 -18.20 -5.53
N LEU A 137 -13.17 -16.92 -5.30
CA LEU A 137 -13.79 -16.07 -4.29
C LEU A 137 -14.80 -15.14 -4.93
N LEU A 138 -15.94 -14.91 -4.27
CA LEU A 138 -16.86 -13.83 -4.64
C LEU A 138 -16.26 -12.48 -4.23
N TYR A 139 -16.63 -11.39 -4.91
CA TYR A 139 -16.14 -10.06 -4.53
C TYR A 139 -16.55 -9.69 -3.10
N ALA A 140 -17.75 -10.06 -2.67
CA ALA A 140 -18.20 -9.85 -1.30
C ALA A 140 -17.39 -10.65 -0.26
N GLU A 141 -16.80 -11.79 -0.65
CA GLU A 141 -15.86 -12.55 0.18
C GLU A 141 -14.52 -11.83 0.23
N LEU A 142 -14.04 -11.35 -0.92
CA LEU A 142 -12.82 -10.57 -1.02
C LEU A 142 -12.87 -9.29 -0.16
N GLN A 143 -14.00 -8.60 -0.13
CA GLN A 143 -14.24 -7.39 0.69
C GLN A 143 -14.21 -7.63 2.20
N GLN A 144 -14.18 -8.88 2.67
CA GLN A 144 -14.03 -9.16 4.11
C GLN A 144 -12.59 -9.09 4.56
N TYR A 145 -11.65 -9.26 3.64
CA TYR A 145 -10.24 -9.33 3.96
C TYR A 145 -9.62 -7.95 4.00
N ASP A 146 -8.74 -7.78 4.97
CA ASP A 146 -7.94 -6.61 5.16
C ASP A 146 -6.76 -6.63 4.19
N ALA A 147 -6.78 -5.70 3.23
CA ALA A 147 -5.75 -5.59 2.20
C ALA A 147 -4.61 -4.63 2.57
N GLY A 148 -4.56 -4.12 3.82
CA GLY A 148 -3.61 -3.07 4.22
C GLY A 148 -2.75 -3.38 5.43
N SER A 149 -3.21 -4.23 6.34
CA SER A 149 -2.55 -4.50 7.62
C SER A 149 -1.18 -5.16 7.45
N TRP A 150 -0.97 -5.90 6.36
CA TRP A 150 0.34 -6.47 6.01
C TRP A 150 1.38 -5.38 5.77
N ARG A 151 0.94 -4.17 5.37
CA ARG A 151 1.81 -3.01 5.19
C ARG A 151 2.06 -2.25 6.49
N GLY A 152 1.02 -2.09 7.30
CA GLY A 152 1.14 -1.42 8.59
C GLY A 152 -0.22 -1.13 9.21
N SER A 153 -0.24 -0.91 10.53
CA SER A 153 -1.47 -0.67 11.28
C SER A 153 -2.23 0.58 10.84
N ALA A 154 -1.55 1.55 10.23
CA ALA A 154 -2.18 2.76 9.67
C ALA A 154 -3.12 2.47 8.50
N PHE A 155 -2.95 1.33 7.82
CA PHE A 155 -3.76 0.92 6.67
C PHE A 155 -4.76 -0.19 7.03
N GLN A 156 -4.99 -0.39 8.33
CA GLN A 156 -6.01 -1.33 8.77
C GLN A 156 -7.36 -0.91 8.18
N LYS A 157 -8.12 -1.91 7.74
CA LYS A 157 -9.41 -1.82 7.06
C LYS A 157 -9.37 -1.42 5.59
N GLU A 158 -8.20 -1.32 4.97
CA GLU A 158 -8.13 -1.25 3.50
C GLU A 158 -8.72 -2.51 2.87
N ARG A 159 -9.23 -2.35 1.65
CA ARG A 159 -9.92 -3.39 0.87
C ARG A 159 -9.39 -3.44 -0.54
N VAL A 160 -9.56 -4.59 -1.18
CA VAL A 160 -9.26 -4.78 -2.60
C VAL A 160 -10.32 -4.04 -3.43
N PRO A 161 -9.98 -2.98 -4.19
CA PRO A 161 -10.98 -2.20 -4.92
C PRO A 161 -11.57 -2.94 -6.13
N LEU A 162 -12.79 -2.58 -6.52
CA LEU A 162 -13.28 -2.81 -7.89
C LEU A 162 -12.51 -1.91 -8.87
N LEU A 163 -12.31 -2.43 -10.08
CA LEU A 163 -11.77 -1.64 -11.18
C LEU A 163 -12.62 -0.40 -11.46
N SER A 164 -13.95 -0.53 -11.46
CA SER A 164 -14.88 0.59 -11.74
C SER A 164 -14.74 1.72 -10.72
N ASP A 165 -14.57 1.39 -9.44
CA ASP A 165 -14.39 2.40 -8.39
C ASP A 165 -12.99 3.04 -8.45
N ALA A 166 -11.97 2.26 -8.78
CA ALA A 166 -10.62 2.77 -9.01
C ALA A 166 -10.58 3.75 -10.19
N LEU A 167 -11.22 3.41 -11.31
CA LEU A 167 -11.31 4.27 -12.49
C LEU A 167 -12.06 5.58 -12.21
N LYS A 168 -13.19 5.51 -11.49
CA LYS A 168 -13.91 6.72 -11.04
C LYS A 168 -13.04 7.60 -10.16
N PHE A 169 -12.29 7.00 -9.23
CA PHE A 169 -11.36 7.75 -8.39
C PHE A 169 -10.27 8.43 -9.22
N CYS A 170 -9.67 7.71 -10.17
CA CYS A 170 -8.65 8.27 -11.06
C CYS A 170 -9.21 9.44 -11.88
N LYS A 171 -10.41 9.29 -12.46
CA LYS A 171 -11.10 10.36 -13.19
C LYS A 171 -11.27 11.63 -12.36
N ILE A 172 -11.75 11.49 -11.12
CA ILE A 172 -12.01 12.62 -10.21
C ILE A 172 -10.71 13.34 -9.84
N ASN A 173 -9.59 12.62 -9.76
CA ASN A 173 -8.29 13.15 -9.39
C ASN A 173 -7.38 13.44 -10.59
N ASP A 174 -7.91 13.41 -11.81
CA ASP A 174 -7.16 13.60 -13.07
C ASP A 174 -5.92 12.69 -13.22
N LEU A 175 -6.03 11.46 -12.73
CA LEU A 175 -4.98 10.45 -12.83
C LEU A 175 -5.17 9.59 -14.07
N LYS A 176 -4.07 9.35 -14.79
CA LYS A 176 -4.01 8.37 -15.87
C LYS A 176 -3.74 6.97 -15.32
N VAL A 177 -4.12 5.96 -16.09
CA VAL A 177 -4.08 4.56 -15.63
C VAL A 177 -3.47 3.65 -16.68
N ILE A 178 -2.49 2.83 -16.29
CA ILE A 178 -2.04 1.68 -17.11
C ILE A 178 -2.77 0.44 -16.62
N LEU A 179 -3.56 -0.19 -17.50
CA LEU A 179 -4.30 -1.40 -17.18
C LEU A 179 -3.51 -2.64 -17.57
N ASN A 180 -3.23 -3.51 -16.60
CA ASN A 180 -2.51 -4.75 -16.81
C ASN A 180 -3.37 -5.95 -16.43
N VAL A 181 -3.88 -6.68 -17.43
CA VAL A 181 -4.74 -7.83 -17.20
C VAL A 181 -3.88 -9.06 -16.91
N LYS A 182 -4.09 -9.69 -15.75
CA LYS A 182 -3.31 -10.86 -15.27
C LYS A 182 -3.94 -12.21 -15.59
N GLN A 183 -5.05 -12.22 -16.32
CA GLN A 183 -5.84 -13.38 -16.66
C GLN A 183 -6.33 -13.27 -18.10
N THR A 184 -6.31 -14.37 -18.84
CA THR A 184 -6.76 -14.40 -20.24
C THR A 184 -8.28 -14.20 -20.34
N CYS A 185 -8.74 -13.65 -21.47
CA CYS A 185 -10.16 -13.53 -21.84
C CYS A 185 -10.96 -12.46 -21.05
N LEU A 186 -10.30 -11.55 -20.34
CA LEU A 186 -10.97 -10.43 -19.64
C LEU A 186 -10.98 -9.13 -20.46
N GLU A 187 -10.33 -9.12 -21.62
CA GLU A 187 -10.03 -7.91 -22.37
C GLU A 187 -11.28 -7.10 -22.74
N LYS A 188 -12.32 -7.76 -23.25
CA LYS A 188 -13.59 -7.10 -23.62
C LYS A 188 -14.31 -6.50 -22.41
N GLN A 189 -14.35 -7.25 -21.30
CA GLN A 189 -15.01 -6.79 -20.07
C GLN A 189 -14.29 -5.58 -19.47
N VAL A 190 -12.95 -5.57 -19.48
CA VAL A 190 -12.16 -4.43 -19.01
C VAL A 190 -12.46 -3.19 -19.83
N LEU A 191 -12.50 -3.30 -21.16
CA LEU A 191 -12.82 -2.17 -22.05
C LEU A 191 -14.23 -1.63 -21.85
N GLU A 192 -15.22 -2.49 -21.61
CA GLU A 192 -16.58 -2.07 -21.29
C GLU A 192 -16.61 -1.21 -20.02
N VAL A 193 -15.94 -1.65 -18.95
CA VAL A 193 -15.85 -0.87 -17.70
C VAL A 193 -15.10 0.46 -17.89
N VAL A 194 -14.09 0.52 -18.76
CA VAL A 194 -13.39 1.77 -19.11
C VAL A 194 -14.33 2.74 -19.83
N ARG A 195 -15.15 2.25 -20.76
CA ARG A 195 -16.14 3.05 -21.51
C ARG A 195 -17.25 3.56 -20.59
N GLU A 196 -17.80 2.70 -19.74
CA GLU A 196 -18.81 3.08 -18.75
C GLU A 196 -18.31 4.10 -17.73
N SER A 197 -17.01 4.07 -17.42
CA SER A 197 -16.35 5.05 -16.54
C SER A 197 -15.97 6.34 -17.27
N GLU A 198 -16.12 6.38 -18.60
CA GLU A 198 -15.67 7.44 -19.51
C GLU A 198 -14.18 7.79 -19.32
N MET A 199 -13.33 6.76 -19.17
CA MET A 199 -11.90 6.88 -18.90
C MET A 199 -11.01 6.63 -20.12
N SER A 200 -11.61 6.43 -21.31
CA SER A 200 -10.91 5.99 -22.53
C SER A 200 -9.74 6.90 -22.96
N SER A 201 -9.77 8.20 -22.65
CA SER A 201 -8.68 9.15 -22.95
C SER A 201 -7.55 9.18 -21.90
N GLN A 202 -7.78 8.60 -20.72
CA GLN A 202 -6.87 8.58 -19.57
C GLN A 202 -6.31 7.18 -19.29
N VAL A 203 -6.64 6.19 -20.12
CA VAL A 203 -6.20 4.81 -19.98
C VAL A 203 -5.17 4.45 -21.05
N TYR A 204 -4.12 3.78 -20.60
CA TYR A 204 -3.11 3.12 -21.43
C TYR A 204 -3.26 1.61 -21.32
N LEU A 205 -3.24 0.94 -22.48
CA LEU A 205 -3.42 -0.51 -22.56
C LEU A 205 -2.07 -1.24 -22.54
N TRP A 206 -1.98 -2.32 -21.76
CA TRP A 206 -0.75 -3.09 -21.58
C TRP A 206 -0.99 -4.62 -21.61
N GLY A 207 0.06 -5.40 -21.89
CA GLY A 207 0.02 -6.86 -21.83
C GLY A 207 -0.84 -7.49 -22.93
N THR A 208 -1.74 -8.41 -22.55
CA THR A 208 -2.63 -9.12 -23.49
C THR A 208 -3.61 -8.20 -24.23
N LEU A 209 -3.90 -7.02 -23.66
CA LEU A 209 -4.74 -6.00 -24.28
C LEU A 209 -4.16 -5.42 -25.58
N ARG A 210 -2.85 -5.57 -25.83
CA ARG A 210 -2.21 -5.06 -27.05
C ARG A 210 -2.61 -5.80 -28.33
N ASN A 211 -3.14 -7.01 -28.21
CA ASN A 211 -3.43 -7.89 -29.36
C ASN A 211 -4.89 -7.78 -29.86
N LEU A 212 -5.69 -6.86 -29.32
CA LEU A 212 -7.05 -6.65 -29.78
C LEU A 212 -7.04 -6.02 -31.18
N LYS A 213 -7.71 -6.67 -32.13
CA LYS A 213 -7.79 -6.20 -33.51
C LYS A 213 -8.67 -4.95 -33.60
N ALA A 214 -8.27 -4.03 -34.46
CA ALA A 214 -8.87 -2.71 -34.70
C ALA A 214 -10.36 -2.71 -35.10
N GLU A 215 -10.98 -3.85 -35.36
CA GLU A 215 -12.42 -3.95 -35.67
C GLU A 215 -13.32 -3.81 -34.43
N ASP A 216 -12.77 -3.98 -33.21
CA ASP A 216 -13.48 -3.76 -31.93
C ASP A 216 -13.05 -2.43 -31.24
N ALA A 217 -12.12 -1.67 -31.83
CA ALA A 217 -11.47 -0.50 -31.23
C ALA A 217 -11.56 0.74 -32.13
N ASP A 218 -12.71 1.38 -32.15
CA ASP A 218 -12.81 2.79 -32.56
C ASP A 218 -12.07 3.66 -31.52
N SER A 219 -10.74 3.77 -31.65
CA SER A 219 -9.90 4.76 -30.96
C SER A 219 -9.97 4.81 -29.41
N GLU A 220 -10.14 3.68 -28.73
CA GLU A 220 -10.22 3.66 -27.26
C GLU A 220 -8.84 3.37 -26.62
N GLY A 221 -8.22 4.41 -26.06
CA GLY A 221 -6.96 4.32 -25.32
C GLY A 221 -5.71 4.69 -26.12
N LYS A 222 -4.67 5.14 -25.42
CA LYS A 222 -3.34 5.39 -26.02
C LYS A 222 -2.53 4.10 -25.97
N GLU A 223 -2.08 3.60 -27.12
CA GLU A 223 -1.30 2.35 -27.19
C GLU A 223 0.15 2.57 -26.74
N LEU A 224 0.61 1.77 -25.76
CA LEU A 224 1.99 1.78 -25.26
C LEU A 224 2.83 0.70 -25.95
N VAL A 225 3.95 1.11 -26.53
CA VAL A 225 4.97 0.20 -27.07
C VAL A 225 6.10 0.06 -26.06
N PHE A 226 6.25 -1.15 -25.51
CA PHE A 226 7.36 -1.45 -24.60
C PHE A 226 8.69 -1.50 -25.36
N LEU A 227 9.71 -0.87 -24.81
CA LEU A 227 11.10 -1.11 -25.21
C LEU A 227 11.87 -1.74 -24.06
N SER A 228 12.50 -2.88 -24.33
CA SER A 228 13.47 -3.46 -23.40
C SER A 228 14.73 -2.58 -23.31
N ALA A 229 15.56 -2.78 -22.28
CA ALA A 229 16.77 -1.98 -22.11
C ALA A 229 17.74 -2.06 -23.30
N GLU A 230 17.77 -3.20 -24.00
CA GLU A 230 18.63 -3.51 -25.14
C GLU A 230 18.11 -2.89 -26.45
N GLU A 231 16.80 -2.67 -26.55
CA GLU A 231 16.15 -2.18 -27.76
C GLU A 231 15.94 -0.66 -27.77
N MET A 232 16.36 0.03 -26.71
CA MET A 232 15.97 1.41 -26.46
C MET A 232 16.93 2.42 -27.09
N THR A 233 16.83 2.53 -28.42
CA THR A 233 17.54 3.52 -29.24
C THR A 233 16.61 4.63 -29.71
N LYS A 234 17.18 5.79 -30.06
CA LYS A 234 16.38 6.95 -30.50
C LYS A 234 15.62 6.65 -31.79
N GLU A 235 16.24 5.93 -32.72
CA GLU A 235 15.64 5.59 -34.01
C GLU A 235 14.36 4.73 -33.86
N LYS A 236 14.35 3.82 -32.88
CA LYS A 236 13.16 2.99 -32.59
C LYS A 236 12.05 3.80 -31.92
N ILE A 237 12.39 4.77 -31.07
CA ILE A 237 11.40 5.66 -30.46
C ILE A 237 10.78 6.57 -31.53
N ASP A 238 11.60 7.13 -32.41
CA ASP A 238 11.12 7.96 -33.51
C ASP A 238 10.14 7.17 -34.41
N LEU A 239 10.41 5.89 -34.69
CA LEU A 239 9.48 5.00 -35.41
C LEU A 239 8.15 4.77 -34.67
N ILE A 240 8.18 4.61 -33.34
CA ILE A 240 6.97 4.50 -32.51
C ILE A 240 6.13 5.78 -32.61
N HIS A 241 6.79 6.93 -32.62
CA HIS A 241 6.12 8.22 -32.77
C HIS A 241 5.53 8.43 -34.17
N GLU A 242 6.18 7.94 -35.23
CA GLU A 242 5.62 7.94 -36.60
C GLU A 242 4.32 7.13 -36.69
N GLU A 243 4.20 6.03 -35.94
CA GLU A 243 2.97 5.24 -35.82
C GLU A 243 1.92 5.87 -34.90
N LYS A 244 2.17 7.08 -34.36
CA LYS A 244 1.32 7.78 -33.36
C LYS A 244 1.11 6.99 -32.06
N LYS A 245 2.06 6.13 -31.71
CA LYS A 245 2.07 5.36 -30.47
C LYS A 245 2.96 6.02 -29.41
N TYR A 246 2.94 5.50 -28.19
CA TYR A 246 3.69 6.05 -27.06
C TYR A 246 4.80 5.09 -26.65
N ALA A 247 6.03 5.59 -26.60
CA ALA A 247 7.19 4.83 -26.14
C ALA A 247 7.14 4.67 -24.62
N PHE A 248 7.16 3.42 -24.17
CA PHE A 248 6.99 3.06 -22.76
C PHE A 248 8.21 2.32 -22.21
N SER A 249 8.66 2.76 -21.03
CA SER A 249 9.77 2.15 -20.31
C SER A 249 9.36 1.71 -18.90
N ILE A 250 9.86 0.55 -18.49
CA ILE A 250 9.66 0.00 -17.15
C ILE A 250 10.99 0.06 -16.39
N ILE A 251 10.98 0.67 -15.21
CA ILE A 251 12.13 0.73 -14.29
C ILE A 251 11.67 0.20 -12.92
N LEU A 252 11.77 -1.10 -12.72
CA LEU A 252 11.44 -1.78 -11.46
C LEU A 252 12.70 -2.19 -10.71
N ALA A 253 12.59 -2.29 -9.38
CA ALA A 253 13.65 -2.63 -8.44
C ALA A 253 14.93 -1.78 -8.59
N ASN A 254 14.80 -0.57 -9.14
CA ASN A 254 15.90 0.31 -9.49
C ASN A 254 15.48 1.77 -9.29
N ASP A 255 16.21 2.52 -8.46
CA ASP A 255 16.00 3.93 -8.12
C ASP A 255 17.06 4.85 -8.76
N SER A 256 17.74 4.38 -9.82
CA SER A 256 18.79 5.14 -10.47
C SER A 256 18.24 6.36 -11.22
N ARG A 257 18.46 7.54 -10.65
CA ARG A 257 18.20 8.84 -11.29
C ARG A 257 18.88 8.96 -12.66
N LYS A 258 20.03 8.32 -12.85
CA LYS A 258 20.76 8.31 -14.13
C LYS A 258 19.96 7.58 -15.20
N VAL A 259 19.45 6.39 -14.88
CA VAL A 259 18.61 5.61 -15.81
C VAL A 259 17.38 6.41 -16.21
N ILE A 260 16.65 7.00 -15.25
CA ILE A 260 15.47 7.82 -15.53
C ILE A 260 15.83 9.01 -16.45
N LYS A 261 16.93 9.73 -16.17
CA LYS A 261 17.41 10.83 -17.02
C LYS A 261 17.78 10.38 -18.42
N ASP A 262 18.44 9.23 -18.55
CA ASP A 262 18.84 8.67 -19.84
C ASP A 262 17.61 8.30 -20.66
N ARG A 263 16.57 7.72 -20.05
CA ARG A 263 15.28 7.42 -20.71
C ARG A 263 14.57 8.68 -21.20
N ILE A 264 14.51 9.71 -20.35
CA ILE A 264 13.94 11.01 -20.73
C ILE A 264 14.72 11.62 -21.90
N LYS A 265 16.05 11.56 -21.87
CA LYS A 265 16.91 12.12 -22.92
C LYS A 265 16.74 11.42 -24.27
N ILE A 266 16.43 10.12 -24.28
CA ILE A 266 16.25 9.33 -25.51
C ILE A 266 14.84 9.55 -26.10
N GLY A 267 13.89 10.13 -25.35
CA GLY A 267 12.57 10.53 -25.85
C GLY A 267 11.41 9.61 -25.45
N VAL A 268 11.55 8.84 -24.35
CA VAL A 268 10.46 7.99 -23.83
C VAL A 268 9.29 8.85 -23.37
N ASP A 269 8.06 8.48 -23.72
CA ASP A 269 6.85 9.24 -23.35
C ASP A 269 6.34 8.89 -21.94
N VAL A 270 6.43 7.62 -21.56
CA VAL A 270 5.84 7.10 -20.31
C VAL A 270 6.85 6.21 -19.59
N ILE A 271 7.08 6.50 -18.31
CA ILE A 271 7.98 5.70 -17.45
C ILE A 271 7.18 5.15 -16.26
N LEU A 272 7.17 3.82 -16.13
CA LEU A 272 6.65 3.13 -14.97
C LEU A 272 7.78 2.88 -13.96
N VAL A 273 7.58 3.30 -12.71
CA VAL A 273 8.59 3.20 -11.64
C VAL A 273 8.01 2.64 -10.33
N ASP A 274 8.85 1.94 -9.57
CA ASP A 274 8.52 1.54 -8.18
C ASP A 274 8.65 2.69 -7.18
N TYR A 275 9.52 3.68 -7.47
CA TYR A 275 9.83 4.81 -6.60
C TYR A 275 9.52 6.17 -7.28
N PRO A 276 8.24 6.59 -7.35
CA PRO A 276 7.85 7.84 -8.02
C PRO A 276 8.50 9.11 -7.47
N CYS A 277 8.83 9.14 -6.17
CA CYS A 277 9.53 10.26 -5.55
C CYS A 277 10.89 10.55 -6.22
N VAL A 278 11.59 9.50 -6.67
CA VAL A 278 12.88 9.63 -7.36
C VAL A 278 12.70 10.18 -8.77
N ALA A 279 11.64 9.78 -9.47
CA ALA A 279 11.29 10.32 -10.78
C ALA A 279 10.86 11.79 -10.69
N MET A 280 10.07 12.17 -9.68
CA MET A 280 9.69 13.57 -9.43
C MET A 280 10.89 14.46 -9.11
N ASP A 281 11.84 13.96 -8.31
CA ASP A 281 13.11 14.64 -8.03
C ASP A 281 13.90 14.90 -9.33
N VAL A 282 13.91 13.94 -10.26
CA VAL A 282 14.59 14.07 -11.56
C VAL A 282 13.91 15.12 -12.45
N LEU A 283 12.58 15.18 -12.42
CA LEU A 283 11.77 16.13 -13.17
C LEU A 283 11.64 17.51 -12.49
N ASN A 284 12.25 17.69 -11.31
CA ASN A 284 12.24 18.94 -10.54
C ASN A 284 10.83 19.42 -10.16
N ILE A 285 9.89 18.49 -9.97
CA ILE A 285 8.50 18.76 -9.58
C ILE A 285 8.48 19.12 -8.09
N LYS A 286 8.71 20.40 -7.75
CA LYS A 286 8.46 20.94 -6.40
C LYS A 286 7.60 22.18 -6.48
N ASN A 287 6.30 22.03 -6.13
CA ASN A 287 5.46 22.97 -5.38
C ASN A 287 3.97 22.84 -5.76
N GLN A 288 3.20 21.94 -5.14
CA GLN A 288 1.73 22.10 -4.96
C GLN A 288 1.22 21.30 -3.74
N ILE A 289 1.69 21.59 -2.52
CA ILE A 289 1.00 21.14 -1.30
C ILE A 289 0.29 22.35 -0.69
N SER A 290 -0.94 22.62 -1.12
CA SER A 290 -1.82 23.61 -0.50
C SER A 290 -2.95 22.95 0.29
N VAL A 291 -2.77 22.91 1.61
CA VAL A 291 -3.78 23.05 2.69
C VAL A 291 -5.20 22.55 2.36
N TYR A 292 -5.51 21.29 2.74
CA TYR A 292 -6.88 20.82 2.88
C TYR A 292 -7.57 21.50 4.09
N LYS A 293 -8.55 22.36 3.82
CA LYS A 293 -9.48 22.92 4.81
C LYS A 293 -10.47 21.84 5.28
N LYS A 294 -10.58 21.67 6.60
CA LYS A 294 -11.63 20.89 7.28
C LYS A 294 -13.03 21.29 6.78
N PRO A 295 -13.93 20.33 6.49
CA PRO A 295 -15.33 20.64 6.22
C PRO A 295 -16.03 21.17 7.48
N LYS A 296 -16.77 22.26 7.31
CA LYS A 296 -17.58 22.91 8.37
C LYS A 296 -18.67 21.95 8.86
N LYS A 297 -18.85 21.89 10.19
CA LYS A 297 -20.01 21.31 10.87
C LYS A 297 -21.30 21.92 10.30
N ARG A 298 -22.20 21.08 9.78
CA ARG A 298 -23.60 21.47 9.55
C ARG A 298 -24.33 21.47 10.89
N GLU A 299 -25.02 22.57 11.15
CA GLU A 299 -25.84 22.80 12.34
C GLU A 299 -27.03 21.83 12.35
N THR A 300 -27.22 21.20 13.50
CA THR A 300 -28.35 20.33 13.83
C THR A 300 -29.56 21.19 14.21
N ASN A 301 -30.62 21.13 13.42
CA ASN A 301 -31.95 21.60 13.83
C ASN A 301 -32.67 20.53 14.65
N ASN A 302 -33.51 21.01 15.57
CA ASN A 302 -34.10 20.30 16.73
C ASN A 302 -34.86 18.99 16.44
N PRO A 303 -34.71 17.96 17.29
CA PRO A 303 -35.48 16.71 17.27
C PRO A 303 -36.69 16.82 18.21
N ARG A 304 -37.90 16.37 17.80
CA ARG A 304 -38.96 15.90 18.72
C ARG A 304 -40.30 15.46 18.09
N GLN A 305 -40.50 15.51 16.77
CA GLN A 305 -41.78 15.06 16.16
C GLN A 305 -41.65 14.03 15.03
N GLU A 306 -40.45 13.73 14.51
CA GLU A 306 -40.24 12.74 13.43
C GLU A 306 -39.89 11.31 13.92
N ASP A 307 -39.62 11.13 15.22
CA ASP A 307 -39.00 9.89 15.75
C ASP A 307 -39.93 8.65 15.78
N ASP A 308 -41.24 8.81 15.98
CA ASP A 308 -42.14 7.65 16.19
C ASP A 308 -42.48 6.89 14.89
N HIS A 309 -42.75 7.60 13.79
CA HIS A 309 -43.02 6.96 12.49
C HIS A 309 -41.76 6.35 11.87
N HIS A 310 -40.61 6.99 12.05
CA HIS A 310 -39.33 6.49 11.56
C HIS A 310 -38.91 5.22 12.31
N THR A 311 -39.16 5.16 13.63
CA THR A 311 -38.89 3.98 14.45
C THR A 311 -39.73 2.77 14.03
N ALA A 312 -41.04 2.95 13.81
CA ALA A 312 -41.92 1.86 13.39
C ALA A 312 -41.53 1.31 12.01
N HIS A 313 -41.13 2.19 11.08
CA HIS A 313 -40.66 1.78 9.76
C HIS A 313 -39.35 0.99 9.84
N ILE A 314 -38.38 1.43 10.64
CA ILE A 314 -37.10 0.73 10.85
C ILE A 314 -37.34 -0.67 11.46
N GLN A 315 -38.26 -0.79 12.41
CA GLN A 315 -38.62 -2.08 13.01
C GLN A 315 -39.23 -3.04 12.00
N GLU A 316 -40.12 -2.56 11.14
CA GLU A 316 -40.74 -3.39 10.10
C GLU A 316 -39.71 -3.81 9.03
N GLN A 317 -38.82 -2.90 8.61
CA GLN A 317 -37.71 -3.22 7.71
C GLN A 317 -36.79 -4.28 8.32
N ALA A 318 -36.40 -4.12 9.59
CA ALA A 318 -35.58 -5.10 10.30
C ALA A 318 -36.27 -6.48 10.36
N LYS A 319 -37.59 -6.51 10.55
CA LYS A 319 -38.38 -7.75 10.57
C LYS A 319 -38.46 -8.43 9.21
N ILE A 320 -38.69 -7.68 8.13
CA ILE A 320 -38.71 -8.22 6.75
C ILE A 320 -37.34 -8.80 6.39
N LEU A 321 -36.26 -8.07 6.68
CA LEU A 321 -34.89 -8.52 6.42
C LEU A 321 -34.52 -9.74 7.27
N THR A 322 -34.95 -9.80 8.54
CA THR A 322 -34.76 -11.00 9.38
C THR A 322 -35.46 -12.21 8.78
N LYS A 323 -36.71 -12.06 8.31
CA LYS A 323 -37.43 -13.15 7.65
C LYS A 323 -36.74 -13.60 6.36
N THR A 324 -36.15 -12.65 5.62
CA THR A 324 -35.35 -12.97 4.43
C THR A 324 -34.12 -13.80 4.78
N ILE A 325 -33.54 -13.65 5.98
CA ILE A 325 -32.42 -14.49 6.45
C ILE A 325 -32.89 -15.93 6.78
N GLU A 326 -34.11 -16.10 7.27
CA GLU A 326 -34.69 -17.42 7.60
C GLU A 326 -34.96 -18.25 6.34
N ASP A 327 -35.54 -17.63 5.31
CA ASP A 327 -36.16 -18.33 4.18
C ASP A 327 -35.29 -18.36 2.91
N ALA A 328 -34.19 -17.59 2.83
CA ALA A 328 -33.47 -17.38 1.59
C ALA A 328 -32.18 -18.20 1.42
N GLU A 329 -31.81 -18.41 0.16
CA GLU A 329 -30.51 -18.94 -0.24
C GLU A 329 -29.37 -18.06 0.30
N TYR A 330 -28.19 -18.67 0.45
CA TYR A 330 -27.03 -18.09 1.12
C TYR A 330 -26.72 -16.64 0.73
N ASP A 331 -26.75 -16.31 -0.57
CA ASP A 331 -26.44 -14.97 -1.08
C ASP A 331 -27.49 -13.92 -0.71
N LYS A 332 -28.77 -14.29 -0.78
CA LYS A 332 -29.88 -13.41 -0.40
C LYS A 332 -29.93 -13.20 1.11
N ALA A 333 -29.65 -14.25 1.89
CA ALA A 333 -29.53 -14.13 3.34
C ALA A 333 -28.37 -13.21 3.74
N ARG A 334 -27.24 -13.25 3.02
CA ARG A 334 -26.10 -12.34 3.24
C ARG A 334 -26.39 -10.90 2.82
N ALA A 335 -27.08 -10.68 1.70
CA ALA A 335 -27.51 -9.34 1.30
C ALA A 335 -28.47 -8.73 2.33
N ALA A 336 -29.42 -9.53 2.84
CA ALA A 336 -30.32 -9.11 3.91
C ALA A 336 -29.57 -8.81 5.22
N ALA A 337 -28.59 -9.63 5.58
CA ALA A 337 -27.69 -9.40 6.71
C ALA A 337 -26.90 -8.08 6.57
N MET A 338 -26.39 -7.78 5.39
CA MET A 338 -25.69 -6.52 5.11
C MET A 338 -26.63 -5.31 5.22
N ALA A 339 -27.85 -5.43 4.70
CA ALA A 339 -28.86 -4.37 4.84
C ALA A 339 -29.21 -4.12 6.32
N LEU A 340 -29.27 -5.16 7.15
CA LEU A 340 -29.47 -5.03 8.60
C LEU A 340 -28.33 -4.28 9.30
N MET A 341 -27.10 -4.32 8.79
CA MET A 341 -25.97 -3.58 9.39
C MET A 341 -26.14 -2.06 9.32
N VAL A 342 -26.89 -1.57 8.33
CA VAL A 342 -27.15 -0.13 8.17
C VAL A 342 -28.20 0.35 9.18
N LEU A 343 -29.00 -0.56 9.73
CA LEU A 343 -30.04 -0.24 10.69
C LEU A 343 -29.49 -0.21 12.14
N PRO A 344 -30.07 0.62 13.03
CA PRO A 344 -29.59 0.73 14.40
C PRO A 344 -29.64 -0.61 15.17
N PRO A 345 -28.57 -0.99 15.91
CA PRO A 345 -28.44 -2.30 16.57
C PRO A 345 -29.57 -2.64 17.54
N LYS A 346 -30.14 -1.62 18.19
CA LYS A 346 -31.28 -1.76 19.11
C LYS A 346 -32.48 -2.49 18.50
N TYR A 347 -32.68 -2.35 17.19
CA TYR A 347 -33.82 -2.96 16.48
C TYR A 347 -33.44 -4.25 15.73
N THR A 348 -32.17 -4.43 15.39
CA THR A 348 -31.69 -5.59 14.62
C THR A 348 -31.15 -6.73 15.49
N ALA A 349 -30.54 -6.42 16.64
CA ALA A 349 -29.96 -7.44 17.51
C ALA A 349 -31.00 -8.40 18.13
N PRO A 350 -32.15 -7.96 18.69
CA PRO A 350 -33.13 -8.87 19.28
C PRO A 350 -33.69 -9.95 18.32
N PRO A 351 -34.13 -9.62 17.08
CA PRO A 351 -34.60 -10.64 16.16
C PRO A 351 -33.48 -11.58 15.70
N LEU A 352 -32.27 -11.08 15.45
CA LEU A 352 -31.12 -11.91 15.08
C LEU A 352 -30.70 -12.88 16.20
N VAL A 353 -30.74 -12.45 17.46
CA VAL A 353 -30.45 -13.31 18.62
C VAL A 353 -31.43 -14.48 18.71
N LYS A 354 -32.68 -14.29 18.27
CA LYS A 354 -33.68 -15.37 18.22
C LYS A 354 -33.28 -16.45 17.20
N LEU A 355 -32.75 -16.04 16.04
CA LEU A 355 -32.31 -16.95 14.97
C LEU A 355 -31.13 -17.84 15.36
N LEU A 356 -30.37 -17.47 16.39
CA LEU A 356 -29.27 -18.29 16.91
C LEU A 356 -29.72 -19.66 17.44
N LYS A 357 -31.02 -19.85 17.69
CA LYS A 357 -31.60 -21.11 18.15
C LYS A 357 -32.37 -21.87 17.06
N ASP A 358 -32.28 -21.42 15.80
CA ASP A 358 -32.97 -22.06 14.69
C ASP A 358 -32.47 -23.48 14.44
N ASN A 359 -33.33 -24.35 13.90
CA ASN A 359 -32.99 -25.73 13.58
C ASN A 359 -31.97 -25.81 12.42
N SER A 360 -32.06 -24.89 11.45
CA SER A 360 -31.19 -24.82 10.29
C SER A 360 -29.80 -24.25 10.66
N PRO A 361 -28.71 -24.99 10.42
CA PRO A 361 -27.37 -24.49 10.68
C PRO A 361 -27.01 -23.28 9.81
N GLN A 362 -27.55 -23.20 8.60
CA GLN A 362 -27.35 -22.06 7.70
C GLN A 362 -27.94 -20.78 8.31
N VAL A 363 -29.18 -20.84 8.81
CA VAL A 363 -29.85 -19.69 9.46
C VAL A 363 -29.07 -19.25 10.69
N ARG A 364 -28.62 -20.20 11.53
CA ARG A 364 -27.75 -19.88 12.67
C ARG A 364 -26.45 -19.20 12.24
N GLN A 365 -25.78 -19.72 11.20
CA GLN A 365 -24.55 -19.14 10.69
C GLN A 365 -24.75 -17.70 10.19
N HIS A 366 -25.81 -17.44 9.41
CA HIS A 366 -26.12 -16.10 8.91
C HIS A 366 -26.44 -15.12 10.04
N ALA A 367 -27.18 -15.57 11.05
CA ALA A 367 -27.48 -14.76 12.22
C ALA A 367 -26.20 -14.39 12.99
N VAL A 368 -25.29 -15.34 13.21
CA VAL A 368 -23.99 -15.08 13.85
C VAL A 368 -23.15 -14.11 13.03
N TRP A 369 -23.05 -14.31 11.72
CA TRP A 369 -22.30 -13.44 10.82
C TRP A 369 -22.81 -11.99 10.94
N SER A 370 -24.13 -11.81 10.87
CA SER A 370 -24.81 -10.51 10.97
C SER A 370 -24.54 -9.83 12.31
N LEU A 371 -24.69 -10.56 13.41
CA LEU A 371 -24.42 -10.04 14.75
C LEU A 371 -22.96 -9.65 14.94
N GLY A 372 -22.02 -10.31 14.26
CA GLY A 372 -20.60 -9.94 14.29
C GLY A 372 -20.31 -8.50 13.83
N PHE A 373 -21.21 -7.91 13.04
CA PHE A 373 -21.07 -6.54 12.51
C PHE A 373 -22.03 -5.53 13.14
N CYS A 374 -22.87 -5.95 14.10
CA CYS A 374 -23.84 -5.03 14.71
C CYS A 374 -23.19 -3.97 15.61
N GLY A 375 -21.94 -4.15 16.03
CA GLY A 375 -21.22 -3.21 16.90
C GLY A 375 -21.75 -3.15 18.34
N ASP A 376 -22.70 -4.01 18.71
CA ASP A 376 -23.18 -4.17 20.08
C ASP A 376 -22.51 -5.38 20.74
N ASN A 377 -21.54 -5.14 21.61
CA ASN A 377 -20.77 -6.20 22.26
C ASN A 377 -21.59 -7.03 23.26
N SER A 378 -22.79 -6.59 23.64
CA SER A 378 -23.64 -7.35 24.58
C SER A 378 -24.12 -8.68 23.99
N VAL A 379 -24.25 -8.76 22.65
CA VAL A 379 -24.68 -9.97 21.95
C VAL A 379 -23.63 -11.09 21.98
N ALA A 380 -22.39 -10.79 22.36
CA ALA A 380 -21.31 -11.77 22.47
C ALA A 380 -21.67 -12.92 23.44
N LEU A 381 -22.45 -12.63 24.50
CA LEU A 381 -22.93 -13.65 25.44
C LEU A 381 -23.88 -14.66 24.78
N ASN A 382 -24.62 -14.23 23.75
CA ASN A 382 -25.50 -15.09 22.97
C ASN A 382 -24.75 -15.89 21.90
N ILE A 383 -23.64 -15.37 21.37
CA ILE A 383 -22.80 -16.06 20.38
C ILE A 383 -21.91 -17.12 21.03
N GLY A 384 -21.40 -16.88 22.25
CA GLY A 384 -20.49 -17.79 22.96
C GLY A 384 -20.92 -19.28 22.98
N PRO A 385 -22.20 -19.61 23.28
CA PRO A 385 -22.69 -20.98 23.23
C PRO A 385 -22.55 -21.68 21.86
N LEU A 386 -22.58 -20.93 20.75
CA LEU A 386 -22.46 -21.49 19.39
C LEU A 386 -21.05 -21.93 19.04
N LEU A 387 -20.05 -21.62 19.87
CA LEU A 387 -18.73 -22.28 19.80
C LEU A 387 -18.81 -23.79 20.03
N LYS A 388 -19.93 -24.30 20.56
CA LYS A 388 -20.20 -25.74 20.79
C LYS A 388 -21.27 -26.29 19.83
N ASP A 389 -21.60 -25.57 18.75
CA ASP A 389 -22.61 -26.00 17.79
C ASP A 389 -22.21 -27.30 17.08
N LYS A 390 -23.20 -28.13 16.72
CA LYS A 390 -22.98 -29.39 16.00
C LYS A 390 -22.37 -29.15 14.62
N ASN A 391 -22.70 -28.03 13.97
CA ASN A 391 -22.22 -27.68 12.64
C ASN A 391 -20.91 -26.89 12.68
N THR A 392 -19.91 -27.34 11.92
CA THR A 392 -18.57 -26.74 11.86
C THR A 392 -18.58 -25.30 11.33
N ALA A 393 -19.42 -24.97 10.35
CA ALA A 393 -19.50 -23.62 9.79
C ALA A 393 -20.06 -22.62 10.81
N VAL A 394 -21.03 -23.03 11.63
CA VAL A 394 -21.57 -22.20 12.72
C VAL A 394 -20.51 -21.96 13.80
N ARG A 395 -19.76 -22.99 14.21
CA ARG A 395 -18.67 -22.83 15.20
C ARG A 395 -17.58 -21.88 14.70
N ARG A 396 -17.18 -22.03 13.44
CA ARG A 396 -16.22 -21.14 12.77
C ARG A 396 -16.68 -19.69 12.80
N GLU A 397 -17.91 -19.47 12.35
CA GLU A 397 -18.49 -18.13 12.27
C GLU A 397 -18.65 -17.50 13.66
N ALA A 398 -18.97 -18.29 14.68
CA ALA A 398 -19.04 -17.82 16.07
C ALA A 398 -17.68 -17.28 16.55
N ALA A 399 -16.58 -17.99 16.26
CA ALA A 399 -15.24 -17.49 16.60
C ALA A 399 -14.93 -16.18 15.87
N LEU A 400 -15.18 -16.11 14.56
CA LEU A 400 -14.92 -14.91 13.75
C LEU A 400 -15.80 -13.72 14.15
N ALA A 401 -17.08 -13.93 14.46
CA ALA A 401 -17.97 -12.88 14.93
C ALA A 401 -17.51 -12.31 16.28
N LEU A 402 -17.06 -13.15 17.21
CA LEU A 402 -16.48 -12.70 18.48
C LEU A 402 -15.20 -11.88 18.30
N LYS A 403 -14.39 -12.20 17.29
CA LYS A 403 -13.24 -11.37 16.88
C LYS A 403 -13.70 -9.99 16.41
N ARG A 404 -14.70 -9.94 15.51
CA ARG A 404 -15.20 -8.68 14.91
C ARG A 404 -15.84 -7.75 15.95
N LEU A 405 -16.51 -8.31 16.95
CA LEU A 405 -17.10 -7.58 18.07
C LEU A 405 -16.07 -7.13 19.13
N ASP A 406 -14.80 -7.51 19.00
CA ASP A 406 -13.79 -7.30 20.05
C ASP A 406 -14.28 -7.79 21.43
N ALA A 407 -14.89 -8.99 21.44
CA ALA A 407 -15.58 -9.54 22.59
C ALA A 407 -14.62 -10.14 23.62
N SER A 408 -13.84 -9.30 24.28
CA SER A 408 -12.93 -9.67 25.38
C SER A 408 -13.55 -10.57 26.48
N PRO A 409 -14.83 -10.38 26.88
CA PRO A 409 -15.48 -11.28 27.84
C PRO A 409 -15.61 -12.74 27.39
N SER A 410 -15.53 -13.01 26.08
CA SER A 410 -15.68 -14.36 25.51
C SER A 410 -14.40 -15.19 25.52
N VAL A 411 -13.28 -14.64 25.99
CA VAL A 411 -11.98 -15.34 26.07
C VAL A 411 -12.06 -16.70 26.79
N PRO A 412 -12.72 -16.85 27.96
CA PRO A 412 -12.82 -18.14 28.63
C PRO A 412 -13.54 -19.21 27.79
N ALA A 413 -14.61 -18.81 27.07
CA ALA A 413 -15.36 -19.71 26.20
C ALA A 413 -14.53 -20.14 24.98
N LEU A 414 -13.78 -19.20 24.38
CA LEU A 414 -12.86 -19.47 23.28
C LEU A 414 -11.71 -20.39 23.70
N LEU A 415 -11.17 -20.24 24.92
CA LEU A 415 -10.14 -21.13 25.45
C LEU A 415 -10.66 -22.56 25.67
N GLU A 416 -11.88 -22.70 26.19
CA GLU A 416 -12.52 -24.02 26.30
C GLU A 416 -12.73 -24.65 24.92
N ALA A 417 -13.20 -23.86 23.95
CA ALA A 417 -13.41 -24.31 22.58
C ALA A 417 -12.10 -24.74 21.91
N LEU A 418 -11.01 -23.97 22.05
CA LEU A 418 -9.69 -24.30 21.50
C LEU A 418 -9.21 -25.69 21.93
N MET A 419 -9.46 -26.06 23.19
CA MET A 419 -9.02 -27.33 23.77
C MET A 419 -9.85 -28.54 23.33
N LYS A 420 -11.12 -28.32 22.94
CA LYS A 420 -12.08 -29.39 22.60
C LYS A 420 -12.35 -29.51 21.10
N GLU A 421 -12.05 -28.49 20.30
CA GLU A 421 -12.34 -28.47 18.88
C GLU A 421 -11.59 -29.59 18.14
N ALA A 422 -12.32 -30.29 17.26
CA ALA A 422 -11.77 -31.37 16.45
C ALA A 422 -11.33 -30.86 15.07
N ASP A 423 -12.06 -29.88 14.51
CA ASP A 423 -11.76 -29.33 13.20
C ASP A 423 -10.54 -28.40 13.23
N GLN A 424 -9.58 -28.64 12.33
CA GLN A 424 -8.32 -27.87 12.30
C GLN A 424 -8.53 -26.41 11.86
N GLY A 425 -9.48 -26.16 10.94
CA GLY A 425 -9.79 -24.82 10.45
C GLY A 425 -10.44 -23.97 11.54
N VAL A 426 -11.44 -24.53 12.23
CA VAL A 426 -12.09 -23.84 13.35
C VAL A 426 -11.10 -23.60 14.49
N LYS A 427 -10.27 -24.59 14.83
CA LYS A 427 -9.26 -24.44 15.90
C LYS A 427 -8.24 -23.35 15.58
N TYR A 428 -7.80 -23.26 14.32
CA TYR A 428 -6.93 -22.18 13.84
C TYR A 428 -7.58 -20.80 14.00
N ASP A 429 -8.84 -20.64 13.59
CA ASP A 429 -9.56 -19.37 13.68
C ASP A 429 -9.85 -18.97 15.14
N ILE A 430 -10.14 -19.94 16.03
CA ILE A 430 -10.26 -19.70 17.48
C ILE A 430 -8.93 -19.18 18.04
N ALA A 431 -7.80 -19.79 17.68
CA ALA A 431 -6.49 -19.34 18.14
C ALA A 431 -6.20 -17.88 17.70
N ARG A 432 -6.42 -17.55 16.43
CA ARG A 432 -6.25 -16.17 15.93
C ARG A 432 -7.19 -15.17 16.60
N THR A 433 -8.42 -15.59 16.87
CA THR A 433 -9.40 -14.77 17.60
C THR A 433 -8.88 -14.43 18.99
N LEU A 434 -8.41 -15.41 19.75
CA LEU A 434 -7.81 -15.19 21.08
C LEU A 434 -6.61 -14.24 21.04
N GLY A 435 -5.77 -14.37 20.01
CA GLY A 435 -4.65 -13.46 19.77
C GLY A 435 -5.08 -12.01 19.51
N THR A 436 -6.12 -11.83 18.70
CA THR A 436 -6.65 -10.50 18.35
C THR A 436 -7.26 -9.81 19.56
N LEU A 437 -7.96 -10.55 20.42
CA LEU A 437 -8.51 -10.02 21.68
C LEU A 437 -7.41 -9.64 22.70
N GLY A 438 -6.16 -10.06 22.49
CA GLY A 438 -4.99 -9.56 23.23
C GLY A 438 -4.95 -9.86 24.73
N ASN A 439 -5.81 -10.77 25.24
CA ASN A 439 -5.89 -11.05 26.67
C ASN A 439 -4.64 -11.79 27.17
N ARG A 440 -3.83 -11.14 28.01
CA ARG A 440 -2.60 -11.71 28.57
C ARG A 440 -2.80 -13.02 29.34
N GLY A 441 -3.96 -13.20 29.98
CA GLY A 441 -4.31 -14.43 30.69
C GLY A 441 -4.48 -15.65 29.76
N ALA A 442 -4.68 -15.43 28.46
CA ALA A 442 -4.81 -16.51 27.47
C ALA A 442 -3.46 -17.14 27.07
N ALA A 443 -2.32 -16.50 27.36
CA ALA A 443 -1.01 -16.98 26.91
C ALA A 443 -0.68 -18.40 27.40
N ILE A 444 -0.82 -18.68 28.71
CA ILE A 444 -0.50 -20.00 29.29
C ILE A 444 -1.44 -21.09 28.74
N PRO A 445 -2.77 -20.90 28.70
CA PRO A 445 -3.68 -21.82 28.02
C PRO A 445 -3.31 -22.12 26.56
N ILE A 446 -2.97 -21.09 25.76
CA ILE A 446 -2.58 -21.26 24.36
C ILE A 446 -1.27 -22.03 24.24
N ILE A 447 -0.29 -21.78 25.11
CA ILE A 447 0.97 -22.57 25.16
C ILE A 447 0.68 -24.05 25.46
N LYS A 448 -0.26 -24.33 26.39
CA LYS A 448 -0.68 -25.72 26.68
C LYS A 448 -1.37 -26.38 25.49
N ALA A 449 -2.18 -25.64 24.74
CA ALA A 449 -2.80 -26.12 23.51
C ALA A 449 -1.74 -26.40 22.43
N LEU A 450 -0.83 -25.46 22.19
CA LEU A 450 0.28 -25.56 21.24
C LEU A 450 1.14 -26.81 21.48
N ALA A 451 1.44 -27.13 22.74
CA ALA A 451 2.26 -28.28 23.09
C ALA A 451 1.61 -29.64 22.78
N LYS A 452 0.27 -29.72 22.78
CA LYS A 452 -0.48 -30.94 22.47
C LYS A 452 -0.85 -31.07 21.00
N GLU A 453 -0.80 -29.96 20.26
CA GLU A 453 -1.23 -29.92 18.87
C GLU A 453 -0.23 -30.62 17.94
N ARG A 454 -0.75 -31.38 16.98
CA ARG A 454 0.05 -32.11 15.99
C ARG A 454 0.12 -31.35 14.68
N SER A 455 -0.94 -30.65 14.29
CA SER A 455 -1.02 -29.92 13.02
C SER A 455 -0.20 -28.62 13.06
N TRP A 456 0.80 -28.51 12.18
CA TRP A 456 1.59 -27.28 12.02
C TRP A 456 0.74 -26.09 11.57
N TYR A 457 -0.34 -26.35 10.82
CA TYR A 457 -1.31 -25.31 10.46
C TYR A 457 -1.93 -24.66 11.70
N VAL A 458 -2.44 -25.47 12.63
CA VAL A 458 -3.04 -24.97 13.89
C VAL A 458 -1.98 -24.36 14.80
N LYS A 459 -0.78 -24.96 14.89
CA LYS A 459 0.35 -24.37 15.63
C LYS A 459 0.66 -22.96 15.14
N SER A 460 0.58 -22.72 13.83
CA SER A 460 0.81 -21.40 13.24
C SER A 460 -0.21 -20.35 13.74
N GLY A 461 -1.47 -20.74 13.95
CA GLY A 461 -2.49 -19.86 14.53
C GLY A 461 -2.24 -19.58 16.01
N CYS A 462 -1.81 -20.58 16.77
CA CYS A 462 -1.42 -20.40 18.18
C CYS A 462 -0.17 -19.50 18.32
N VAL A 463 0.80 -19.66 17.43
CA VAL A 463 2.03 -18.84 17.38
C VAL A 463 1.71 -17.38 17.06
N GLU A 464 0.86 -17.13 16.06
CA GLU A 464 0.37 -15.78 15.75
C GLU A 464 -0.32 -15.15 16.97
N ALA A 465 -1.17 -15.93 17.65
CA ALA A 465 -1.87 -15.45 18.83
C ALA A 465 -0.92 -15.09 19.99
N LEU A 466 0.08 -15.93 20.24
CA LEU A 466 1.11 -15.69 21.25
C LEU A 466 1.96 -14.46 20.92
N GLY A 467 2.28 -14.25 19.63
CA GLY A 467 2.93 -13.04 19.13
C GLY A 467 2.15 -11.78 19.47
N ASN A 468 0.86 -11.76 19.14
CA ASN A 468 -0.02 -10.61 19.39
C ASN A 468 -0.25 -10.33 20.87
N ILE A 469 -0.30 -11.37 21.72
CA ILE A 469 -0.45 -11.21 23.17
C ILE A 469 0.80 -10.58 23.82
N GLY A 470 2.01 -10.90 23.32
CA GLY A 470 3.22 -10.21 23.74
C GLY A 470 3.66 -10.44 25.20
N SER A 471 3.43 -11.64 25.77
CA SER A 471 3.82 -11.98 27.15
C SER A 471 5.17 -12.69 27.25
N ASP A 472 5.86 -12.60 28.39
CA ASP A 472 7.17 -13.26 28.57
C ASP A 472 7.10 -14.80 28.38
N PRO A 473 6.05 -15.52 28.85
CA PRO A 473 5.89 -16.95 28.54
C PRO A 473 5.69 -17.21 27.05
N ALA A 474 4.94 -16.34 26.36
CA ALA A 474 4.73 -16.43 24.91
C ALA A 474 6.06 -16.30 24.17
N MET A 475 6.88 -15.31 24.56
CA MET A 475 8.21 -15.08 23.98
C MET A 475 9.09 -16.33 24.01
N HIS A 476 9.20 -17.00 25.16
CA HIS A 476 10.01 -18.23 25.28
C HIS A 476 9.42 -19.40 24.46
N ALA A 477 8.10 -19.51 24.40
CA ALA A 477 7.45 -20.52 23.57
C ALA A 477 7.71 -20.30 22.08
N LEU A 478 7.65 -19.04 21.61
CA LEU A 478 7.97 -18.68 20.23
C LEU A 478 9.43 -18.97 19.88
N ALA A 479 10.36 -18.65 20.77
CA ALA A 479 11.78 -18.94 20.58
C ALA A 479 12.04 -20.45 20.43
N LYS A 480 11.36 -21.29 21.22
CA LYS A 480 11.46 -22.75 21.09
C LYS A 480 10.92 -23.26 19.75
N ILE A 481 9.82 -22.68 19.25
CA ILE A 481 9.25 -23.03 17.95
C ILE A 481 10.18 -22.60 16.81
N LEU A 482 10.80 -21.43 16.91
CA LEU A 482 11.70 -20.90 15.89
C LEU A 482 12.85 -21.87 15.55
N ILE A 483 13.43 -22.51 16.57
CA ILE A 483 14.59 -23.43 16.44
C ILE A 483 14.19 -24.92 16.34
N THR A 484 12.93 -25.24 16.07
CA THR A 484 12.49 -26.63 15.95
C THR A 484 13.02 -27.28 14.66
N ASP A 485 13.36 -28.56 14.74
CA ASP A 485 13.91 -29.40 13.66
C ASP A 485 12.83 -30.11 12.80
N ALA A 486 11.57 -29.69 12.90
CA ALA A 486 10.43 -30.39 12.31
C ALA A 486 10.24 -30.19 10.79
N GLY A 487 11.32 -29.96 10.05
CA GLY A 487 11.34 -29.92 8.58
C GLY A 487 10.54 -28.77 7.94
N GLU A 488 10.08 -29.01 6.71
CA GLU A 488 9.40 -28.02 5.87
C GLU A 488 7.98 -27.68 6.36
N ASP A 489 7.25 -28.63 6.94
CA ASP A 489 5.90 -28.39 7.48
C ASP A 489 5.88 -27.29 8.56
N ALA A 490 6.98 -27.17 9.31
CA ALA A 490 7.16 -26.15 10.34
C ALA A 490 7.66 -24.80 9.79
N ALA A 491 8.10 -24.73 8.52
CA ALA A 491 8.75 -23.55 7.95
C ALA A 491 7.90 -22.28 8.09
N TRP A 492 6.61 -22.39 7.79
CA TRP A 492 5.65 -21.29 7.93
C TRP A 492 5.46 -20.86 9.38
N THR A 493 5.31 -21.83 10.29
CA THR A 493 5.13 -21.58 11.72
C THR A 493 6.36 -20.93 12.35
N ARG A 494 7.56 -21.35 11.94
CA ARG A 494 8.83 -20.71 12.34
C ARG A 494 8.93 -19.27 11.88
N THR A 495 8.50 -18.99 10.65
CA THR A 495 8.43 -17.61 10.15
C THR A 495 7.50 -16.76 11.02
N LYS A 496 6.29 -17.24 11.33
CA LYS A 496 5.38 -16.54 12.24
C LYS A 496 5.96 -16.35 13.64
N ALA A 497 6.70 -17.33 14.16
CA ALA A 497 7.36 -17.23 15.46
C ALA A 497 8.44 -16.12 15.46
N ALA A 498 9.25 -16.04 14.39
CA ALA A 498 10.25 -14.97 14.23
C ALA A 498 9.58 -13.59 14.19
N TRP A 499 8.49 -13.42 13.44
CA TRP A 499 7.75 -12.16 13.39
C TRP A 499 7.07 -11.81 14.71
N GLY A 500 6.51 -12.81 15.41
CA GLY A 500 5.93 -12.62 16.74
C GLY A 500 6.98 -12.16 17.76
N LEU A 501 8.19 -12.71 17.71
CA LEU A 501 9.33 -12.25 18.52
C LEU A 501 9.74 -10.81 18.14
N ALA A 502 9.79 -10.49 16.84
CA ALA A 502 10.10 -9.14 16.38
C ALA A 502 9.09 -8.09 16.88
N ALA A 503 7.79 -8.44 16.90
CA ALA A 503 6.74 -7.58 17.43
C ALA A 503 6.89 -7.29 18.95
N MET A 504 7.56 -8.18 19.69
CA MET A 504 7.87 -7.98 21.12
C MET A 504 9.09 -7.06 21.35
N GLY A 505 9.79 -6.67 20.28
CA GLY A 505 10.85 -5.67 20.30
C GLY A 505 12.14 -6.12 20.99
N SER A 506 12.79 -5.19 21.71
CA SER A 506 14.14 -5.37 22.27
C SER A 506 14.27 -6.55 23.24
N LYS A 507 13.19 -6.93 23.94
CA LYS A 507 13.18 -8.07 24.87
C LYS A 507 13.46 -9.40 24.17
N ALA A 508 13.10 -9.52 22.90
CA ALA A 508 13.31 -10.74 22.12
C ALA A 508 14.73 -10.85 21.53
N VAL A 509 15.51 -9.77 21.53
CA VAL A 509 16.85 -9.72 20.93
C VAL A 509 17.76 -10.84 21.44
N PRO A 510 17.90 -11.11 22.76
CA PRO A 510 18.78 -12.19 23.22
C PRO A 510 18.39 -13.58 22.69
N LEU A 511 17.08 -13.84 22.58
CA LEU A 511 16.56 -15.12 22.08
C LEU A 511 16.76 -15.27 20.57
N LEU A 512 16.58 -14.19 19.82
CA LEU A 512 16.86 -14.14 18.39
C LEU A 512 18.36 -14.28 18.12
N ILE A 513 19.23 -13.61 18.87
CA ILE A 513 20.68 -13.76 18.74
C ILE A 513 21.10 -15.22 18.96
N ASN A 514 20.53 -15.91 19.95
CA ASN A 514 20.78 -17.34 20.13
C ASN A 514 20.33 -18.18 18.92
N ALA A 515 19.22 -17.82 18.26
CA ALA A 515 18.73 -18.49 17.05
C ALA A 515 19.57 -18.22 15.79
N LEU A 516 20.48 -17.22 15.80
CA LEU A 516 21.46 -17.04 14.73
C LEU A 516 22.52 -18.16 14.71
N ASN A 517 22.73 -18.83 15.83
CA ASN A 517 23.62 -19.99 15.94
C ASN A 517 22.97 -21.32 15.52
N ASP A 518 21.72 -21.28 15.04
CA ASP A 518 21.03 -22.50 14.62
C ASP A 518 21.71 -23.14 13.41
N ARG A 519 21.69 -24.48 13.34
CA ARG A 519 22.32 -25.24 12.25
C ARG A 519 21.59 -25.04 10.92
N GLU A 520 20.29 -24.79 10.95
CA GLU A 520 19.48 -24.62 9.76
C GLU A 520 19.57 -23.18 9.23
N GLU A 521 19.96 -23.05 7.96
CA GLU A 521 20.06 -21.76 7.28
C GLU A 521 18.73 -20.98 7.27
N GLY A 522 17.62 -21.68 7.08
CA GLY A 522 16.29 -21.08 7.09
C GLY A 522 15.97 -20.36 8.40
N THR A 523 16.34 -20.96 9.54
CA THR A 523 16.15 -20.38 10.87
C THR A 523 17.05 -19.16 11.08
N ARG A 524 18.33 -19.23 10.70
CA ARG A 524 19.24 -18.08 10.74
C ARG A 524 18.72 -16.91 9.88
N ARG A 525 18.20 -17.20 8.69
CA ARG A 525 17.63 -16.19 7.77
C ARG A 525 16.40 -15.50 8.36
N ARG A 526 15.43 -16.27 8.87
CA ARG A 526 14.23 -15.73 9.54
C ARG A 526 14.58 -14.85 10.73
N THR A 527 15.56 -15.29 11.51
CA THR A 527 16.08 -14.57 12.66
C THR A 527 16.73 -13.25 12.27
N GLY A 528 17.55 -13.25 11.21
CA GLY A 528 18.11 -12.02 10.64
C GLY A 528 17.01 -11.02 10.27
N TRP A 529 15.99 -11.44 9.52
CA TRP A 529 14.86 -10.57 9.18
C TRP A 529 14.08 -10.05 10.40
N ALA A 530 13.88 -10.88 11.42
CA ALA A 530 13.25 -10.45 12.67
C ALA A 530 14.08 -9.39 13.39
N LEU A 531 15.42 -9.53 13.42
CA LEU A 531 16.32 -8.54 14.00
C LEU A 531 16.37 -7.24 13.19
N VAL A 532 16.31 -7.32 11.86
CA VAL A 532 16.14 -6.13 10.99
C VAL A 532 14.85 -5.38 11.34
N LYS A 533 13.75 -6.10 11.54
CA LYS A 533 12.46 -5.50 11.93
C LYS A 533 12.52 -4.82 13.29
N ILE A 534 13.31 -5.34 14.24
CA ILE A 534 13.55 -4.69 15.54
C ILE A 534 14.40 -3.43 15.38
N GLY A 535 15.40 -3.45 14.50
CA GLY A 535 16.23 -2.30 14.15
C GLY A 535 17.34 -1.99 15.18
N PRO A 536 17.61 -0.71 15.50
CA PRO A 536 18.76 -0.28 16.33
C PRO A 536 18.96 -1.03 17.67
N PRO A 537 17.92 -1.44 18.42
CA PRO A 537 18.10 -2.22 19.65
C PRO A 537 18.86 -3.54 19.47
N ALA A 538 18.91 -4.10 18.25
CA ALA A 538 19.63 -5.33 17.95
C ALA A 538 21.13 -5.12 17.66
N VAL A 539 21.56 -3.89 17.32
CA VAL A 539 22.88 -3.60 16.74
C VAL A 539 24.02 -4.03 17.66
N ARG A 540 23.97 -3.66 18.95
CA ARG A 540 25.02 -4.04 19.92
C ARG A 540 25.19 -5.55 20.03
N ALA A 541 24.08 -6.29 20.06
CA ALA A 541 24.14 -7.74 20.19
C ALA A 541 24.65 -8.40 18.90
N LEU A 542 24.26 -7.88 17.73
CA LEU A 542 24.76 -8.32 16.43
C LEU A 542 26.26 -8.04 16.26
N MET A 543 26.78 -6.91 16.77
CA MET A 543 28.21 -6.63 16.78
C MET A 543 28.98 -7.69 17.58
N SER A 544 28.45 -8.14 18.72
CA SER A 544 29.05 -9.25 19.46
C SER A 544 29.02 -10.56 18.67
N SER A 545 27.95 -10.81 17.91
CA SER A 545 27.82 -12.01 17.06
C SER A 545 28.83 -12.10 15.91
N LEU A 546 29.50 -10.99 15.55
CA LEU A 546 30.63 -11.00 14.61
C LEU A 546 31.88 -11.69 15.17
N HIS A 547 31.92 -12.01 16.46
CA HIS A 547 33.04 -12.71 17.11
C HIS A 547 32.72 -14.16 17.45
N GLU A 548 31.60 -14.70 16.96
CA GLU A 548 31.17 -16.07 17.22
C GLU A 548 32.02 -17.11 16.50
N ILE A 549 32.07 -18.33 17.07
CA ILE A 549 32.90 -19.42 16.55
C ILE A 549 32.42 -19.86 15.15
N HIS A 550 31.11 -19.91 14.96
CA HIS A 550 30.49 -20.39 13.72
C HIS A 550 30.44 -19.29 12.66
N LYS A 551 30.99 -19.60 11.48
CA LYS A 551 31.07 -18.64 10.37
C LYS A 551 29.70 -18.21 9.88
N GLU A 552 28.73 -19.11 9.91
CA GLU A 552 27.37 -18.87 9.42
C GLU A 552 26.66 -17.80 10.28
N THR A 553 26.99 -17.77 11.57
CA THR A 553 26.50 -16.77 12.52
C THR A 553 27.15 -15.41 12.25
N ARG A 554 28.48 -15.37 12.08
CA ARG A 554 29.22 -14.14 11.77
C ARG A 554 28.76 -13.54 10.44
N GLU A 555 28.61 -14.36 9.41
CA GLU A 555 28.11 -13.97 8.09
C GLU A 555 26.70 -13.38 8.20
N ARG A 556 25.78 -14.09 8.87
CA ARG A 556 24.41 -13.61 9.03
C ARG A 556 24.35 -12.33 9.86
N ALA A 557 25.18 -12.19 10.89
CA ALA A 557 25.27 -10.99 11.70
C ALA A 557 25.74 -9.79 10.86
N ALA A 558 26.76 -9.97 10.02
CA ALA A 558 27.24 -8.93 9.10
C ALA A 558 26.14 -8.49 8.11
N GLN A 559 25.46 -9.45 7.48
CA GLN A 559 24.32 -9.16 6.59
C GLN A 559 23.22 -8.40 7.34
N THR A 560 22.86 -8.84 8.54
CA THR A 560 21.79 -8.23 9.34
C THR A 560 22.14 -6.78 9.72
N LEU A 561 23.39 -6.51 10.11
CA LEU A 561 23.88 -5.16 10.39
C LEU A 561 23.82 -4.25 9.15
N GLY A 562 24.20 -4.78 7.97
CA GLY A 562 24.10 -4.06 6.70
C GLY A 562 22.66 -3.71 6.31
N TRP A 563 21.69 -4.58 6.62
CA TRP A 563 20.27 -4.29 6.42
C TRP A 563 19.71 -3.26 7.43
N ILE A 564 20.17 -3.28 8.68
CA ILE A 564 19.78 -2.27 9.68
C ILE A 564 20.34 -0.89 9.32
N GLY A 565 21.58 -0.84 8.81
CA GLY A 565 22.19 0.40 8.32
C GLY A 565 22.69 1.35 9.42
N ASP A 566 22.88 0.86 10.66
CA ASP A 566 23.35 1.68 11.77
C ASP A 566 24.87 1.91 11.68
N GLU A 567 25.29 3.17 11.60
CA GLU A 567 26.70 3.56 11.45
C GLU A 567 27.58 3.12 12.63
N SER A 568 27.00 2.93 13.83
CA SER A 568 27.77 2.43 15.00
C SER A 568 28.38 1.04 14.79
N ALA A 569 27.84 0.25 13.84
CA ALA A 569 28.37 -1.05 13.47
C ALA A 569 29.59 -1.00 12.56
N ALA A 570 29.91 0.16 11.95
CA ALA A 570 30.94 0.27 10.92
C ALA A 570 32.33 -0.19 11.39
N ALA A 571 32.72 0.15 12.63
CA ALA A 571 34.01 -0.27 13.17
C ALA A 571 34.10 -1.80 13.35
N SER A 572 33.04 -2.44 13.85
CA SER A 572 32.98 -3.89 14.03
C SER A 572 32.93 -4.64 12.70
N LEU A 573 32.22 -4.09 11.70
CA LEU A 573 32.20 -4.65 10.34
C LEU A 573 33.56 -4.48 9.65
N ALA A 574 34.25 -3.36 9.84
CA ALA A 574 35.61 -3.17 9.33
C ALA A 574 36.60 -4.17 9.94
N TRP A 575 36.40 -4.58 11.19
CA TRP A 575 37.14 -5.69 11.79
C TRP A 575 36.82 -7.03 11.11
N ALA A 576 35.55 -7.29 10.79
CA ALA A 576 35.10 -8.51 10.11
C ALA A 576 35.60 -8.64 8.65
N LEU A 577 36.13 -7.57 8.04
CA LEU A 577 36.83 -7.67 6.75
C LEU A 577 38.12 -8.49 6.82
N LYS A 578 38.65 -8.73 8.02
CA LYS A 578 39.85 -9.56 8.26
C LYS A 578 39.50 -10.99 8.69
N ASP A 579 38.25 -11.40 8.53
CA ASP A 579 37.80 -12.76 8.86
C ASP A 579 38.52 -13.80 7.99
N LYS A 580 38.67 -15.01 8.54
CA LYS A 580 39.29 -16.14 7.82
C LYS A 580 38.37 -16.71 6.74
N GLU A 581 37.06 -16.54 6.89
CA GLU A 581 36.06 -17.10 5.99
C GLU A 581 35.65 -16.09 4.93
N PRO A 582 35.83 -16.39 3.63
CA PRO A 582 35.52 -15.46 2.55
C PRO A 582 34.07 -14.97 2.53
N SER A 583 33.11 -15.81 2.92
CA SER A 583 31.69 -15.42 2.96
C SER A 583 31.42 -14.33 3.99
N VAL A 584 32.11 -14.36 5.13
CA VAL A 584 32.01 -13.33 6.19
C VAL A 584 32.63 -12.02 5.71
N VAL A 585 33.80 -12.07 5.06
CA VAL A 585 34.47 -10.89 4.50
C VAL A 585 33.59 -10.23 3.43
N SER A 586 33.04 -11.03 2.52
CA SER A 586 32.13 -10.58 1.46
C SER A 586 30.87 -9.91 2.05
N ALA A 587 30.25 -10.54 3.05
CA ALA A 587 29.09 -9.98 3.76
C ALA A 587 29.41 -8.67 4.49
N ALA A 588 30.59 -8.57 5.14
CA ALA A 588 31.03 -7.37 5.82
C ALA A 588 31.33 -6.22 4.84
N ALA A 589 31.93 -6.51 3.69
CA ALA A 589 32.18 -5.53 2.63
C ALA A 589 30.86 -4.95 2.09
N TRP A 590 29.91 -5.83 1.75
CA TRP A 590 28.57 -5.44 1.33
C TRP A 590 27.86 -4.57 2.38
N ALA A 591 27.92 -4.98 3.66
CA ALA A 591 27.28 -4.26 4.76
C ALA A 591 27.85 -2.85 4.97
N LEU A 592 29.18 -2.70 4.88
CA LEU A 592 29.85 -1.40 4.98
C LEU A 592 29.47 -0.46 3.83
N GLY A 593 29.38 -1.00 2.61
CA GLY A 593 28.91 -0.25 1.45
C GLY A 593 27.47 0.25 1.59
N ARG A 594 26.60 -0.57 2.18
CA ARG A 594 25.20 -0.23 2.50
C ARG A 594 25.09 0.84 3.60
N ILE A 595 25.86 0.72 4.67
CA ILE A 595 25.91 1.70 5.77
C ILE A 595 26.46 3.04 5.25
N GLY A 596 27.40 2.99 4.31
CA GLY A 596 27.95 4.19 3.67
C GLY A 596 28.96 4.95 4.53
N SER A 597 29.52 4.34 5.58
CA SER A 597 30.43 5.04 6.50
C SER A 597 31.80 5.30 5.84
N PRO A 598 32.25 6.58 5.74
CA PRO A 598 33.55 6.93 5.16
C PRO A 598 34.73 6.28 5.88
N ASN A 599 34.57 5.94 7.16
CA ASN A 599 35.62 5.32 7.97
C ASN A 599 36.02 3.92 7.47
N ALA A 600 35.16 3.28 6.67
CA ALA A 600 35.42 1.95 6.11
C ALA A 600 36.24 1.97 4.81
N LEU A 601 36.43 3.14 4.18
CA LEU A 601 37.04 3.24 2.84
C LEU A 601 38.44 2.63 2.78
N ALA A 602 39.30 2.96 3.75
CA ALA A 602 40.67 2.45 3.76
C ALA A 602 40.71 0.91 3.82
N ALA A 603 39.86 0.32 4.67
CA ALA A 603 39.78 -1.13 4.82
C ALA A 603 39.16 -1.83 3.59
N LEU A 604 38.19 -1.20 2.92
CA LEU A 604 37.59 -1.73 1.69
C LEU A 604 38.54 -1.63 0.49
N GLN A 605 39.36 -0.57 0.41
CA GLN A 605 40.33 -0.38 -0.67
C GLN A 605 41.38 -1.50 -0.71
N GLU A 606 41.77 -2.05 0.43
CA GLU A 606 42.68 -3.21 0.51
C GLU A 606 42.09 -4.46 -0.16
N LEU A 607 40.75 -4.55 -0.28
CA LEU A 607 40.04 -5.70 -0.83
C LEU A 607 39.66 -5.57 -2.31
N VAL A 608 39.88 -4.41 -2.94
CA VAL A 608 39.55 -4.16 -4.36
C VAL A 608 40.34 -5.04 -5.33
N ASN A 609 41.48 -5.58 -4.90
CA ASN A 609 42.29 -6.52 -5.70
C ASN A 609 42.29 -7.94 -5.11
N ASN A 610 41.29 -8.29 -4.28
CA ASN A 610 41.20 -9.61 -3.68
C ASN A 610 41.05 -10.71 -4.76
N GLU A 611 41.70 -11.85 -4.56
CA GLU A 611 41.63 -13.00 -5.46
C GLU A 611 40.20 -13.56 -5.55
N ASN A 612 39.47 -13.57 -4.42
CA ASN A 612 38.08 -13.99 -4.38
C ASN A 612 37.17 -12.97 -5.08
N ILE A 613 36.40 -13.45 -6.05
CA ILE A 613 35.54 -12.64 -6.92
C ILE A 613 34.46 -11.91 -6.10
N ASP A 614 33.75 -12.62 -5.23
CA ASP A 614 32.65 -12.06 -4.44
C ASP A 614 33.13 -10.96 -3.48
N ILE A 615 34.30 -11.15 -2.86
CA ILE A 615 34.91 -10.14 -1.98
C ILE A 615 35.28 -8.90 -2.79
N ARG A 616 35.92 -9.10 -3.95
CA ARG A 616 36.37 -8.01 -4.81
C ARG A 616 35.20 -7.18 -5.32
N GLU A 617 34.16 -7.83 -5.83
CA GLU A 617 32.97 -7.15 -6.37
C GLU A 617 32.25 -6.35 -5.28
N ASN A 618 32.01 -6.96 -4.11
CA ASN A 618 31.37 -6.25 -2.99
C ASN A 618 32.25 -5.11 -2.45
N ALA A 619 33.57 -5.25 -2.45
CA ALA A 619 34.48 -4.18 -2.03
C ALA A 619 34.46 -3.00 -3.01
N VAL A 620 34.50 -3.26 -4.32
CA VAL A 620 34.39 -2.23 -5.36
C VAL A 620 33.06 -1.49 -5.23
N GLU A 621 31.94 -2.23 -5.20
CA GLU A 621 30.61 -1.63 -5.08
C GLU A 621 30.46 -0.81 -3.79
N ALA A 622 31.03 -1.29 -2.67
CA ALA A 622 31.00 -0.58 -1.40
C ALA A 622 31.80 0.73 -1.46
N VAL A 623 33.01 0.72 -2.03
CA VAL A 623 33.83 1.94 -2.20
C VAL A 623 33.12 2.95 -3.09
N GLU A 624 32.56 2.52 -4.22
CA GLU A 624 31.82 3.40 -5.13
C GLU A 624 30.62 4.06 -4.45
N ARG A 625 29.83 3.28 -3.70
CA ARG A 625 28.69 3.80 -2.93
C ARG A 625 29.10 4.83 -1.89
N ILE A 626 30.14 4.55 -1.11
CA ILE A 626 30.61 5.46 -0.06
C ILE A 626 31.17 6.75 -0.68
N MET A 627 31.96 6.65 -1.75
CA MET A 627 32.52 7.81 -2.45
C MET A 627 31.42 8.70 -3.06
N SER A 628 30.43 8.11 -3.74
CA SER A 628 29.27 8.84 -4.26
C SER A 628 28.50 9.59 -3.16
N ASN A 629 28.33 8.98 -1.99
CA ASN A 629 27.67 9.62 -0.86
C ASN A 629 28.51 10.76 -0.27
N LYS A 630 29.83 10.60 -0.16
CA LYS A 630 30.74 11.65 0.32
C LYS A 630 30.73 12.88 -0.60
N GLU A 631 30.75 12.67 -1.92
CA GLU A 631 30.66 13.75 -2.92
C GLU A 631 29.32 14.50 -2.83
N LYS A 632 28.20 13.78 -2.67
CA LYS A 632 26.87 14.39 -2.44
C LYS A 632 26.83 15.23 -1.16
N MET A 633 27.41 14.72 -0.07
CA MET A 633 27.46 15.46 1.21
C MET A 633 28.34 16.70 1.12
N ALA A 634 29.49 16.61 0.45
CA ALA A 634 30.38 17.76 0.21
C ALA A 634 29.67 18.84 -0.61
N TYR A 635 28.99 18.45 -1.70
CA TYR A 635 28.20 19.37 -2.53
C TYR A 635 27.05 20.06 -1.76
N GLN A 636 26.31 19.32 -0.91
CA GLN A 636 25.25 19.90 -0.08
C GLN A 636 25.80 20.89 0.95
N LYS A 637 26.96 20.59 1.55
CA LYS A 637 27.61 21.45 2.54
C LYS A 637 28.14 22.74 1.93
N GLU A 638 28.71 22.68 0.73
CA GLU A 638 29.11 23.87 -0.05
C GLU A 638 27.91 24.73 -0.46
N ARG A 639 26.77 24.11 -0.82
CA ARG A 639 25.54 24.82 -1.16
C ARG A 639 24.93 25.56 0.04
N LEU A 640 25.04 24.99 1.24
CA LEU A 640 24.56 25.60 2.49
C LEU A 640 25.50 26.71 3.02
N GLN A 641 26.72 26.82 2.51
CA GLN A 641 27.73 27.81 2.90
C GLN A 641 27.85 28.99 1.92
N LYS A 642 27.10 29.00 0.81
CA LYS A 642 26.98 30.17 -0.05
C LYS A 642 25.91 31.11 0.54
N PRO A 643 26.23 32.40 0.75
CA PRO A 643 25.35 33.36 1.43
C PRO A 643 24.03 33.61 0.68
#